data_AF-A0A7G9WGP9-F1
#
_entry.id   AF-A0A7G9WGP9-F1
#
_cell.length_a   1.000
_cell.length_b   1.000
_cell.length_c   1.000
_cell.angle_alpha   90.00
_cell.angle_beta   90.00
_cell.angle_gamma   90.00
#
_symmetry.space_group_name_H-M   'P 1'
#
loop_
_entity.id
_entity.type
_entity.pdbx_description
1 polymer ?
#
loop_
_entity_poly.entity_id
_entity_poly.type
_entity_poly.pdbx_seq_one_letter_code
_entity_poly.pdbx_strand_id
1 'polypeptide(L)'
;MMIRVYDSKAQEFSNDGLGTVTPSSCVVSEEINGAFELELTHPVDSFGKWKRLQKNNIIRANTHHGIQAFRIYRVVKNVVDGTVKVNARHIFYDLLANFVEDVRPTGKTGAEAGQQILSGCQYLTPFTFSSDITHNSTAYYLRQSPVQAFLGDADQAFISRWGGEIIRDNFSIAVNTRLGTDNGVRIAYGKNMAGLEFQEDASGVATRILPTALTEDNQILILPEKYIDSPRIADYPFPVIAVMDTGFQVGKEVDGAISYPTIDSCYEAMREFVANQYLAGADIPKLSLSVDFVDWKDITGYEKYRSLLTVNLGDDVTVDYEPFGVSVKLRVCAVSYNCLTDRFETLTVGEKRISVVNSINSASQQISEVKREITVTNQNVSSVTENVSDLNSDDKLTPGEKSAALREWSSFANEKGTLSTQATALGITTELSAYNDSFQLLSNYLNGGALYTTGIPLWLDDGHRDTTTDISGEQYRQNFEDYYVARNILVQAITAKLKALADTAQNGVDANTGEITTIDSTLITIQTDVGGLQTTVSSIDDQISNTEDGIALRLSNAESTIEQHSASIVTKVESSTFDGYVSENDAQFSDVDTRLTTMQQTVDGLTLSISRTGYRNLLKNSAGRNGLTFWSTTGTVTTVSNTDTSNNTVSNSAFLMAADSAISQDFSLKFNTAHTASLLFRASGSGGTVTVSITQNGAESVLYDNTNTGTDWEFVTFSFHSLGTVCSIKITASIEILVSDLIVSEGTNIAPWVQSDEELYTTNFIADSTGLTIGSNTTDMKAHISTSAFEIFRGDDLRINVAPDGTRLQKTIIEDDLTVGSVKEIVRAGVGVDFVVI
;
A
#
# COMPACT_ATOMS: atom_id res chain seq x y z
N MET A 1 -23.21 5.72 -15.99
CA MET A 1 -24.05 6.56 -16.87
C MET A 1 -25.09 5.69 -17.59
N MET A 2 -26.21 6.25 -18.07
CA MET A 2 -27.28 5.47 -18.72
C MET A 2 -27.38 5.78 -20.21
N ILE A 3 -27.22 4.77 -21.06
CA ILE A 3 -27.47 4.86 -22.50
C ILE A 3 -28.94 4.55 -22.76
N ARG A 4 -29.63 5.47 -23.43
CA ARG A 4 -31.07 5.34 -23.76
C ARG A 4 -31.24 5.01 -25.23
N VAL A 5 -32.25 4.21 -25.52
CA VAL A 5 -32.65 3.89 -26.90
C VAL A 5 -34.03 4.45 -27.15
N TYR A 6 -34.21 5.13 -28.27
CA TYR A 6 -35.47 5.66 -28.75
C TYR A 6 -35.89 4.94 -30.03
N ASP A 7 -37.18 4.99 -30.32
CA ASP A 7 -37.69 4.46 -31.57
C ASP A 7 -37.19 5.27 -32.77
N SER A 8 -37.30 4.69 -33.96
CA SER A 8 -36.77 5.28 -35.19
C SER A 8 -37.43 6.61 -35.59
N LYS A 9 -38.61 6.95 -35.06
CA LYS A 9 -39.36 8.17 -35.38
C LYS A 9 -39.26 9.25 -34.31
N ALA A 10 -38.53 9.03 -33.22
CA ALA A 10 -38.35 10.02 -32.18
C ALA A 10 -37.67 11.29 -32.72
N GLN A 11 -38.32 12.45 -32.50
CA GLN A 11 -37.79 13.78 -32.84
C GLN A 11 -37.49 14.61 -31.58
N GLU A 12 -37.92 14.13 -30.41
CA GLU A 12 -37.75 14.77 -29.12
C GLU A 12 -37.25 13.75 -28.12
N PHE A 13 -36.41 14.18 -27.18
CA PHE A 13 -35.70 13.29 -26.25
C PHE A 13 -35.99 13.58 -24.78
N SER A 14 -37.17 14.12 -24.49
CA SER A 14 -37.62 14.51 -23.14
C SER A 14 -38.10 13.33 -22.27
N ASN A 15 -38.38 12.17 -22.87
CA ASN A 15 -38.78 10.93 -22.19
C ASN A 15 -37.66 9.86 -22.22
N ASP A 16 -37.89 8.68 -21.63
CA ASP A 16 -36.92 7.57 -21.62
C ASP A 16 -36.94 6.66 -22.87
N GLY A 17 -37.75 6.99 -23.88
CA GLY A 17 -37.85 6.24 -25.14
C GLY A 17 -38.27 4.77 -24.95
N LEU A 18 -37.57 3.87 -25.64
CA LEU A 18 -37.67 2.41 -25.48
C LEU A 18 -36.98 1.90 -24.21
N GLY A 19 -36.32 2.78 -23.45
CA GLY A 19 -35.63 2.50 -22.21
C GLY A 19 -34.11 2.35 -22.36
N THR A 20 -33.45 2.07 -21.24
CA THR A 20 -31.99 2.02 -21.14
C THR A 20 -31.38 0.68 -21.56
N VAL A 21 -30.16 0.70 -22.05
CA VAL A 21 -29.34 -0.49 -22.31
C VAL A 21 -28.11 -0.48 -21.41
N THR A 22 -27.52 -1.66 -21.19
CA THR A 22 -26.34 -1.84 -20.32
C THR A 22 -25.24 -2.54 -21.14
N PRO A 23 -24.65 -1.83 -22.11
CA PRO A 23 -23.64 -2.41 -23.00
C PRO A 23 -22.32 -2.68 -22.26
N SER A 24 -21.52 -3.57 -22.83
CA SER A 24 -20.15 -3.84 -22.37
C SER A 24 -19.14 -2.82 -22.91
N SER A 25 -19.41 -2.22 -24.08
CA SER A 25 -18.64 -1.10 -24.60
C SER A 25 -19.54 -0.10 -25.34
N CYS A 26 -19.19 1.18 -25.25
CA CYS A 26 -19.80 2.25 -26.03
C CYS A 26 -18.78 3.36 -26.24
N VAL A 27 -18.32 3.53 -27.46
CA VAL A 27 -17.28 4.47 -27.85
C VAL A 27 -17.81 5.39 -28.93
N VAL A 28 -17.55 6.69 -28.78
CA VAL A 28 -17.88 7.73 -29.76
C VAL A 28 -16.59 8.26 -30.35
N SER A 29 -16.52 8.33 -31.67
CA SER A 29 -15.42 8.93 -32.41
C SER A 29 -15.91 10.18 -33.13
N GLU A 30 -15.21 11.30 -32.94
CA GLU A 30 -15.54 12.58 -33.57
C GLU A 30 -14.30 13.29 -34.13
N GLU A 31 -14.45 13.90 -35.30
CA GLU A 31 -13.40 14.61 -36.03
C GLU A 31 -13.88 15.98 -36.52
N ILE A 32 -12.99 16.99 -36.52
CA ILE A 32 -13.30 18.32 -37.07
C ILE A 32 -13.68 18.17 -38.54
N ASN A 33 -14.86 18.67 -38.91
CA ASN A 33 -15.42 18.56 -40.27
C ASN A 33 -15.47 17.13 -40.84
N GLY A 34 -15.28 16.12 -40.00
CA GLY A 34 -15.14 14.72 -40.41
C GLY A 34 -16.24 13.84 -39.83
N ALA A 35 -15.86 12.61 -39.48
CA ALA A 35 -16.77 11.60 -38.94
C ALA A 35 -17.31 11.98 -37.55
N PHE A 36 -18.55 11.58 -37.27
CA PHE A 36 -19.12 11.58 -35.92
C PHE A 36 -19.97 10.32 -35.73
N GLU A 37 -19.35 9.28 -35.18
CA GLU A 37 -19.89 7.93 -35.13
C GLU A 37 -19.83 7.33 -33.71
N LEU A 38 -20.69 6.35 -33.47
CA LEU A 38 -20.80 5.61 -32.22
C LEU A 38 -20.74 4.11 -32.51
N GLU A 39 -19.88 3.41 -31.78
CA GLU A 39 -19.81 1.97 -31.74
C GLU A 39 -20.22 1.46 -30.35
N LEU A 40 -21.19 0.53 -30.31
CA LEU A 40 -21.69 -0.03 -29.06
C LEU A 40 -21.78 -1.55 -29.15
N THR A 41 -21.24 -2.24 -28.14
CA THR A 41 -21.37 -3.69 -27.99
C THR A 41 -22.16 -4.01 -26.73
N HIS A 42 -23.21 -4.81 -26.87
CA HIS A 42 -24.09 -5.18 -25.77
C HIS A 42 -24.22 -6.70 -25.65
N PRO A 43 -24.03 -7.30 -24.47
CA PRO A 43 -24.26 -8.73 -24.27
C PRO A 43 -25.76 -9.06 -24.43
N VAL A 44 -26.10 -10.26 -24.89
CA VAL A 44 -27.49 -10.72 -24.93
C VAL A 44 -27.97 -10.91 -23.49
N ASP A 45 -28.68 -9.91 -22.96
CA ASP A 45 -29.16 -9.89 -21.59
C ASP A 45 -30.48 -10.66 -21.43
N SER A 46 -30.67 -11.24 -20.23
CA SER A 46 -31.86 -12.02 -19.86
C SER A 46 -33.15 -11.18 -19.82
N PHE A 47 -33.04 -9.86 -19.64
CA PHE A 47 -34.17 -8.93 -19.65
C PHE A 47 -34.59 -8.51 -21.07
N GLY A 48 -33.86 -8.96 -22.10
CA GLY A 48 -34.17 -8.68 -23.50
C GLY A 48 -33.93 -7.23 -23.93
N LYS A 49 -33.16 -6.43 -23.18
CA LYS A 49 -32.86 -5.02 -23.53
C LYS A 49 -32.09 -4.90 -24.84
N TRP A 50 -31.23 -5.86 -25.16
CA TRP A 50 -30.53 -5.96 -26.44
C TRP A 50 -31.47 -5.88 -27.66
N LYS A 51 -32.74 -6.30 -27.52
CA LYS A 51 -33.73 -6.26 -28.62
C LYS A 51 -34.11 -4.84 -29.04
N ARG A 52 -33.79 -3.83 -28.21
CA ARG A 52 -33.97 -2.40 -28.52
C ARG A 52 -32.96 -1.90 -29.55
N LEU A 53 -31.80 -2.55 -29.67
CA LEU A 53 -30.74 -2.22 -30.61
C LEU A 53 -31.08 -2.73 -32.02
N GLN A 54 -31.93 -1.98 -32.71
CA GLN A 54 -32.40 -2.29 -34.05
C GLN A 54 -31.95 -1.22 -35.04
N LYS A 55 -31.81 -1.60 -36.31
CA LYS A 55 -31.54 -0.66 -37.39
C LYS A 55 -32.58 0.47 -37.35
N ASN A 56 -32.11 1.70 -37.57
CA ASN A 56 -32.84 2.97 -37.52
C ASN A 56 -33.28 3.46 -36.14
N ASN A 57 -33.20 2.67 -35.07
CA ASN A 57 -33.43 3.20 -33.72
C ASN A 57 -32.31 4.17 -33.33
N ILE A 58 -32.61 5.06 -32.39
CA ILE A 58 -31.71 6.15 -31.99
C ILE A 58 -31.12 5.83 -30.62
N ILE A 59 -29.80 5.91 -30.51
CA ILE A 59 -29.05 5.80 -29.26
C ILE A 59 -28.76 7.21 -28.77
N ARG A 60 -29.07 7.51 -27.51
CA ARG A 60 -28.52 8.68 -26.83
C ARG A 60 -27.43 8.26 -25.86
N ALA A 61 -26.25 8.84 -26.05
CA ALA A 61 -25.06 8.56 -25.27
C ALA A 61 -24.37 9.88 -24.87
N ASN A 62 -23.64 9.85 -23.75
CA ASN A 62 -22.76 10.95 -23.37
C ASN A 62 -21.54 10.98 -24.29
N THR A 63 -21.17 12.17 -24.74
CA THR A 63 -19.94 12.46 -25.46
C THR A 63 -19.13 13.50 -24.68
N HIS A 64 -17.96 13.89 -25.18
CA HIS A 64 -17.10 14.89 -24.56
C HIS A 64 -17.77 16.27 -24.38
N HIS A 65 -18.73 16.63 -25.26
CA HIS A 65 -19.43 17.92 -25.24
C HIS A 65 -20.94 17.80 -24.90
N GLY A 66 -21.37 16.73 -24.23
CA GLY A 66 -22.76 16.55 -23.79
C GLY A 66 -23.47 15.31 -24.35
N ILE A 67 -24.80 15.23 -24.20
CA ILE A 67 -25.57 14.06 -24.67
C ILE A 67 -25.98 14.25 -26.13
N GLN A 68 -25.50 13.35 -26.99
CA GLN A 68 -25.79 13.35 -28.41
C GLN A 68 -26.63 12.15 -28.85
N ALA A 69 -27.37 12.33 -29.96
CA ALA A 69 -28.21 11.31 -30.56
C ALA A 69 -27.54 10.68 -31.79
N PHE A 70 -27.58 9.36 -31.89
CA PHE A 70 -26.95 8.57 -32.94
C PHE A 70 -27.93 7.57 -33.54
N ARG A 71 -28.11 7.57 -34.87
CA ARG A 71 -28.99 6.62 -35.56
C ARG A 71 -28.23 5.36 -35.96
N ILE A 72 -28.75 4.21 -35.53
CA ILE A 72 -28.17 2.90 -35.83
C ILE A 72 -28.35 2.59 -37.32
N TYR A 73 -27.26 2.39 -38.06
CA TYR A 73 -27.32 1.98 -39.48
C TYR A 73 -26.90 0.51 -39.68
N ARG A 74 -26.11 -0.05 -38.76
CA ARG A 74 -25.63 -1.44 -38.81
C ARG A 74 -25.82 -2.14 -37.47
N VAL A 75 -26.31 -3.39 -37.53
CA VAL A 75 -26.44 -4.28 -36.38
C VAL A 75 -25.81 -5.62 -36.75
N VAL A 76 -24.88 -6.09 -35.93
CA VAL A 76 -24.20 -7.38 -36.07
C VAL A 76 -24.49 -8.19 -34.82
N LYS A 77 -25.01 -9.41 -34.98
CA LYS A 77 -25.30 -10.32 -33.87
C LYS A 77 -24.31 -11.47 -33.93
N ASN A 78 -23.52 -11.65 -32.87
CA ASN A 78 -22.61 -12.76 -32.73
C ASN A 78 -23.22 -13.80 -31.78
N VAL A 79 -23.50 -14.99 -32.32
CA VAL A 79 -24.14 -16.08 -31.58
C VAL A 79 -23.14 -16.81 -30.67
N VAL A 80 -21.87 -16.85 -31.07
CA VAL A 80 -20.80 -17.53 -30.31
C VAL A 80 -20.45 -16.72 -29.06
N ASP A 81 -20.25 -15.42 -29.23
CA ASP A 81 -19.89 -14.53 -28.11
C ASP A 81 -21.12 -14.07 -27.31
N GLY A 82 -22.33 -14.34 -27.82
CA GLY A 82 -23.58 -13.91 -27.21
C GLY A 82 -23.70 -12.38 -27.14
N THR A 83 -23.29 -11.65 -28.18
CA THR A 83 -23.26 -10.18 -28.22
C THR A 83 -23.99 -9.58 -29.42
N VAL A 84 -24.42 -8.33 -29.27
CA VAL A 84 -24.97 -7.48 -30.33
C VAL A 84 -24.10 -6.24 -30.44
N LYS A 85 -23.44 -6.08 -31.58
CA LYS A 85 -22.63 -4.90 -31.93
C LYS A 85 -23.43 -4.01 -32.87
N VAL A 86 -23.46 -2.71 -32.60
CA VAL A 86 -24.12 -1.72 -33.45
C VAL A 86 -23.16 -0.60 -33.81
N ASN A 87 -23.25 -0.14 -35.06
CA ASN A 87 -22.64 1.10 -35.51
C ASN A 87 -23.75 2.11 -35.80
N ALA A 88 -23.59 3.30 -35.26
CA ALA A 88 -24.52 4.40 -35.37
C ALA A 88 -23.78 5.68 -35.78
N ARG A 89 -24.46 6.54 -36.53
CA ARG A 89 -23.95 7.85 -36.95
C ARG A 89 -24.67 8.94 -36.19
N HIS A 90 -24.01 10.06 -35.93
CA HIS A 90 -24.67 11.22 -35.34
C HIS A 90 -25.94 11.57 -36.13
N ILE A 91 -27.00 11.98 -35.45
CA ILE A 91 -28.33 12.19 -36.04
C ILE A 91 -28.29 13.16 -37.23
N PHE A 92 -27.33 14.11 -37.24
CA PHE A 92 -26.98 14.97 -38.39
C PHE A 92 -26.96 14.23 -39.73
N TYR A 93 -26.43 13.00 -39.77
CA TYR A 93 -26.30 12.23 -41.01
C TYR A 93 -27.64 11.69 -41.55
N ASP A 94 -28.77 11.89 -40.86
CA ASP A 94 -30.10 11.69 -41.43
C ASP A 94 -30.31 12.57 -42.67
N LEU A 95 -29.65 13.73 -42.72
CA LEU A 95 -29.66 14.61 -43.89
C LEU A 95 -29.04 13.96 -45.14
N LEU A 96 -28.28 12.87 -45.04
CA LEU A 96 -27.83 12.11 -46.23
C LEU A 96 -28.99 11.52 -47.02
N ALA A 97 -30.13 11.25 -46.35
CA ALA A 97 -31.33 10.72 -46.98
C ALA A 97 -32.29 11.83 -47.47
N ASN A 98 -31.90 13.10 -47.38
CA ASN A 98 -32.65 14.23 -47.95
C ASN A 98 -31.93 14.74 -49.21
N PHE A 99 -32.61 15.58 -49.98
CA PHE A 99 -32.14 16.00 -51.30
C PHE A 99 -32.36 17.49 -51.51
N VAL A 100 -31.35 18.15 -52.09
CA VAL A 100 -31.38 19.52 -52.56
C VAL A 100 -31.40 19.48 -54.08
N GLU A 101 -32.51 19.89 -54.69
CA GLU A 101 -32.67 19.86 -56.15
C GLU A 101 -31.87 20.98 -56.82
N ASP A 102 -32.12 22.23 -56.42
CA ASP A 102 -31.45 23.44 -56.91
C ASP A 102 -31.53 24.54 -55.84
N VAL A 103 -30.42 24.84 -55.16
CA VAL A 103 -30.30 25.93 -54.18
C VAL A 103 -29.07 26.77 -54.50
N ARG A 104 -29.25 28.10 -54.51
CA ARG A 104 -28.22 29.05 -54.99
C ARG A 104 -28.06 30.24 -54.05
N PRO A 105 -27.43 30.08 -52.87
CA PRO A 105 -27.12 31.22 -52.03
C PRO A 105 -26.18 32.14 -52.81
N THR A 106 -26.59 33.39 -53.04
CA THR A 106 -25.85 34.37 -53.85
C THR A 106 -25.60 35.61 -53.00
N GLY A 107 -24.33 35.94 -52.76
CA GLY A 107 -23.93 37.06 -51.91
C GLY A 107 -24.49 36.98 -50.50
N LYS A 108 -24.52 35.78 -49.92
CA LYS A 108 -25.14 35.48 -48.61
C LYS A 108 -24.11 35.26 -47.52
N THR A 109 -24.47 35.63 -46.29
CA THR A 109 -23.70 35.25 -45.08
C THR A 109 -23.79 33.75 -44.82
N GLY A 110 -22.90 33.21 -43.99
CA GLY A 110 -22.92 31.78 -43.65
C GLY A 110 -24.25 31.34 -43.04
N ALA A 111 -24.82 32.15 -42.14
CA ALA A 111 -26.10 31.86 -41.50
C ALA A 111 -27.26 31.78 -42.50
N GLU A 112 -27.34 32.74 -43.43
CA GLU A 112 -28.35 32.74 -44.49
C GLU A 112 -28.18 31.57 -45.45
N ALA A 113 -26.93 31.26 -45.84
CA ALA A 113 -26.64 30.19 -46.78
C ALA A 113 -27.01 28.81 -46.22
N GLY A 114 -26.62 28.50 -44.98
CA GLY A 114 -26.99 27.23 -44.36
C GLY A 114 -28.49 27.09 -44.12
N GLN A 115 -29.17 28.20 -43.77
CA GLN A 115 -30.63 28.20 -43.67
C GLN A 115 -31.29 27.95 -45.04
N GLN A 116 -30.74 28.46 -46.14
CA GLN A 116 -31.24 28.18 -47.48
C GLN A 116 -31.05 26.70 -47.88
N ILE A 117 -29.94 26.08 -47.50
CA ILE A 117 -29.71 24.63 -47.72
C ILE A 117 -30.80 23.81 -47.02
N LEU A 118 -31.06 24.09 -45.74
CA LEU A 118 -32.10 23.37 -44.99
C LEU A 118 -33.51 23.65 -45.52
N SER A 119 -33.78 24.87 -45.97
CA SER A 119 -35.09 25.25 -46.53
C SER A 119 -35.33 24.66 -47.93
N GLY A 120 -34.26 24.36 -48.67
CA GLY A 120 -34.32 23.74 -50.00
C GLY A 120 -34.29 22.21 -49.98
N CYS A 121 -34.35 21.60 -48.80
CA CYS A 121 -34.54 20.16 -48.65
C CYS A 121 -35.90 19.73 -49.21
N GLN A 122 -35.94 18.60 -49.92
CA GLN A 122 -37.15 18.07 -50.56
C GLN A 122 -38.28 17.80 -49.56
N TYR A 123 -37.94 17.31 -48.36
CA TYR A 123 -38.88 17.20 -47.25
C TYR A 123 -38.42 18.00 -46.04
N LEU A 124 -39.41 18.47 -45.26
CA LEU A 124 -39.17 19.28 -44.07
C LEU A 124 -38.26 18.54 -43.09
N THR A 125 -37.24 19.26 -42.65
CA THR A 125 -36.21 18.77 -41.76
C THR A 125 -36.42 19.33 -40.34
N PRO A 126 -36.22 18.54 -39.28
CA PRO A 126 -36.26 19.04 -37.90
C PRO A 126 -35.00 19.84 -37.53
N PHE A 127 -34.01 19.89 -38.41
CA PHE A 127 -32.74 20.55 -38.15
C PHE A 127 -32.85 22.08 -38.20
N THR A 128 -32.10 22.73 -37.32
CA THR A 128 -31.92 24.19 -37.30
C THR A 128 -30.47 24.54 -37.64
N PHE A 129 -30.24 25.74 -38.19
CA PHE A 129 -28.91 26.18 -38.59
C PHE A 129 -28.54 27.54 -37.98
N SER A 130 -27.28 27.68 -37.59
CA SER A 130 -26.68 28.95 -37.16
C SER A 130 -25.23 29.08 -37.64
N SER A 131 -24.70 30.29 -37.67
CA SER A 131 -23.30 30.54 -38.04
C SER A 131 -22.87 31.93 -37.56
N ASP A 132 -21.61 32.06 -37.14
CA ASP A 132 -20.95 33.34 -36.85
C ASP A 132 -20.21 33.95 -38.07
N ILE A 133 -20.22 33.27 -39.22
CA ILE A 133 -19.49 33.68 -40.42
C ILE A 133 -20.23 34.82 -41.10
N THR A 134 -19.60 36.01 -41.08
CA THR A 134 -20.22 37.28 -41.50
C THR A 134 -19.88 37.70 -42.93
N HIS A 135 -18.86 37.13 -43.56
CA HIS A 135 -18.53 37.47 -44.95
C HIS A 135 -19.53 36.83 -45.92
N ASN A 136 -19.69 37.46 -47.09
CA ASN A 136 -20.62 37.01 -48.11
C ASN A 136 -19.91 36.13 -49.14
N SER A 137 -20.58 35.06 -49.56
CA SER A 137 -20.11 34.18 -50.63
C SER A 137 -21.29 33.68 -51.47
N THR A 138 -20.98 32.95 -52.54
CA THR A 138 -21.96 32.38 -53.47
C THR A 138 -21.66 30.90 -53.69
N ALA A 139 -22.69 30.06 -53.70
CA ALA A 139 -22.58 28.64 -54.00
C ALA A 139 -23.75 28.15 -54.85
N TYR A 140 -23.51 27.06 -55.60
CA TYR A 140 -24.54 26.40 -56.40
C TYR A 140 -24.63 24.93 -56.00
N TYR A 141 -25.75 24.56 -55.38
CA TYR A 141 -26.03 23.21 -54.95
C TYR A 141 -27.07 22.59 -55.88
N LEU A 142 -26.61 21.70 -56.75
CA LEU A 142 -27.46 21.03 -57.74
C LEU A 142 -27.46 19.52 -57.47
N ARG A 143 -28.65 18.95 -57.24
CA ARG A 143 -28.89 17.50 -57.14
C ARG A 143 -27.97 16.75 -56.18
N GLN A 144 -27.90 17.19 -54.93
CA GLN A 144 -27.06 16.55 -53.93
C GLN A 144 -27.72 16.51 -52.55
N SER A 145 -27.15 15.74 -51.62
CA SER A 145 -27.65 15.73 -50.23
C SER A 145 -27.25 17.01 -49.48
N PRO A 146 -28.03 17.49 -48.50
CA PRO A 146 -27.62 18.60 -47.63
C PRO A 146 -26.29 18.36 -46.91
N VAL A 147 -25.95 17.11 -46.56
CA VAL A 147 -24.64 16.78 -45.98
C VAL A 147 -23.51 17.05 -46.97
N GLN A 148 -23.65 16.69 -48.24
CA GLN A 148 -22.69 17.05 -49.29
C GLN A 148 -22.64 18.56 -49.54
N ALA A 149 -23.78 19.26 -49.45
CA ALA A 149 -23.81 20.71 -49.54
C ALA A 149 -23.03 21.38 -48.40
N PHE A 150 -23.06 20.82 -47.18
CA PHE A 150 -22.28 21.34 -46.05
C PHE A 150 -20.80 20.90 -46.04
N LEU A 151 -20.53 19.60 -46.21
CA LEU A 151 -19.24 18.94 -45.95
C LEU A 151 -18.60 18.27 -47.18
N GLY A 152 -19.12 18.50 -48.39
CA GLY A 152 -18.57 17.88 -49.61
C GLY A 152 -17.20 18.43 -50.00
N ASP A 153 -16.47 17.67 -50.81
CA ASP A 153 -15.12 18.03 -51.28
C ASP A 153 -15.14 18.96 -52.51
N ALA A 154 -16.32 19.34 -53.01
CA ALA A 154 -16.45 20.20 -54.18
C ALA A 154 -16.16 21.67 -53.82
N ASP A 155 -15.66 22.45 -54.78
CA ASP A 155 -15.47 23.90 -54.66
C ASP A 155 -16.75 24.63 -54.22
N GLN A 156 -17.91 24.04 -54.46
CA GLN A 156 -19.21 24.61 -54.11
C GLN A 156 -19.69 24.28 -52.69
N ALA A 157 -19.05 23.37 -51.95
CA ALA A 157 -19.48 23.03 -50.61
C ALA A 157 -19.43 24.22 -49.66
N PHE A 158 -20.27 24.22 -48.63
CA PHE A 158 -20.36 25.30 -47.67
C PHE A 158 -19.00 25.61 -47.04
N ILE A 159 -18.31 24.59 -46.55
CA ILE A 159 -16.99 24.75 -45.93
C ILE A 159 -15.94 25.23 -46.93
N SER A 160 -16.05 24.89 -48.21
CA SER A 160 -15.14 25.40 -49.25
C SER A 160 -15.39 26.89 -49.55
N ARG A 161 -16.65 27.33 -49.52
CA ARG A 161 -17.07 28.69 -49.94
C ARG A 161 -17.09 29.72 -48.81
N TRP A 162 -17.45 29.31 -47.59
CA TRP A 162 -17.52 30.16 -46.41
C TRP A 162 -16.48 29.79 -45.35
N GLY A 163 -15.79 28.65 -45.48
CA GLY A 163 -14.87 28.16 -44.45
C GLY A 163 -15.60 27.63 -43.22
N GLY A 164 -14.87 27.64 -42.10
CA GLY A 164 -15.40 27.31 -40.78
C GLY A 164 -15.39 25.82 -40.44
N GLU A 165 -15.86 25.55 -39.23
CA GLU A 165 -15.88 24.24 -38.60
C GLU A 165 -17.30 23.94 -38.11
N ILE A 166 -17.81 22.78 -38.50
CA ILE A 166 -19.18 22.36 -38.18
C ILE A 166 -19.30 21.91 -36.72
N ILE A 167 -20.35 22.40 -36.07
CA ILE A 167 -20.78 22.01 -34.73
C ILE A 167 -22.07 21.23 -34.88
N ARG A 168 -22.12 20.03 -34.31
CA ARG A 168 -23.27 19.13 -34.39
C ARG A 168 -23.78 18.87 -32.97
N ASP A 169 -24.97 19.37 -32.68
CA ASP A 169 -25.63 19.16 -31.39
C ASP A 169 -27.08 18.70 -31.60
N ASN A 170 -27.29 17.39 -31.59
CA ASN A 170 -28.58 16.77 -31.86
C ASN A 170 -29.17 17.33 -33.18
N PHE A 171 -30.29 18.05 -33.12
CA PHE A 171 -30.94 18.69 -34.28
C PHE A 171 -30.51 20.14 -34.53
N SER A 172 -29.55 20.66 -33.77
CA SER A 172 -28.91 21.96 -33.99
C SER A 172 -27.61 21.78 -34.76
N ILE A 173 -27.47 22.51 -35.86
CA ILE A 173 -26.26 22.57 -36.68
C ILE A 173 -25.73 23.99 -36.59
N ALA A 174 -24.43 24.14 -36.38
CA ALA A 174 -23.75 25.41 -36.61
C ALA A 174 -22.53 25.21 -37.50
N VAL A 175 -22.16 26.23 -38.27
CA VAL A 175 -20.81 26.30 -38.86
C VAL A 175 -20.23 27.64 -38.45
N ASN A 176 -19.26 27.58 -37.55
CA ASN A 176 -18.63 28.78 -37.02
C ASN A 176 -17.21 28.90 -37.57
N THR A 177 -16.63 30.09 -37.45
CA THR A 177 -15.28 30.39 -37.91
C THR A 177 -14.26 29.47 -37.24
N ARG A 178 -14.52 29.06 -35.99
CA ARG A 178 -13.68 28.15 -35.21
C ARG A 178 -14.50 27.40 -34.16
N LEU A 179 -14.21 26.11 -34.00
CA LEU A 179 -14.65 25.23 -32.93
C LEU A 179 -13.67 25.30 -31.75
N GLY A 180 -14.17 25.22 -30.52
CA GLY A 180 -13.31 25.19 -29.33
C GLY A 180 -12.58 26.49 -29.02
N THR A 181 -11.83 26.46 -27.92
CA THR A 181 -11.21 27.64 -27.29
C THR A 181 -9.86 27.27 -26.66
N ASP A 182 -9.06 28.28 -26.31
CA ASP A 182 -7.88 28.06 -25.48
C ASP A 182 -8.26 28.16 -24.00
N ASN A 183 -8.53 26.99 -23.40
CA ASN A 183 -8.85 26.87 -21.98
C ASN A 183 -7.60 26.73 -21.10
N GLY A 184 -6.39 26.91 -21.65
CA GLY A 184 -5.14 26.77 -20.92
C GLY A 184 -4.82 25.33 -20.50
N VAL A 185 -5.44 24.34 -21.14
CA VAL A 185 -5.25 22.93 -20.80
C VAL A 185 -3.83 22.49 -21.15
N ARG A 186 -3.18 21.83 -20.19
CA ARG A 186 -1.85 21.25 -20.33
C ARG A 186 -1.90 19.74 -20.19
N ILE A 187 -1.25 19.03 -21.09
CA ILE A 187 -1.07 17.58 -21.07
C ILE A 187 0.42 17.30 -20.84
N ALA A 188 0.77 16.87 -19.64
CA ALA A 188 2.16 16.74 -19.21
C ALA A 188 2.55 15.28 -18.96
N TYR A 189 3.76 14.92 -19.41
CA TYR A 189 4.38 13.63 -19.14
C TYR A 189 4.47 13.37 -17.62
N GLY A 190 4.14 12.14 -17.20
CA GLY A 190 4.11 11.75 -15.79
C GLY A 190 2.95 12.34 -14.97
N LYS A 191 2.01 13.04 -15.61
CA LYS A 191 0.78 13.55 -14.98
C LYS A 191 -0.48 12.98 -15.65
N ASN A 192 -0.98 13.66 -16.69
CA ASN A 192 -2.25 13.36 -17.37
C ASN A 192 -2.05 12.77 -18.78
N MET A 193 -0.89 12.15 -19.01
CA MET A 193 -0.49 11.50 -20.25
C MET A 193 -0.20 10.02 -19.95
N ALA A 194 -1.03 9.11 -20.47
CA ALA A 194 -0.80 7.66 -20.39
C ALA A 194 0.15 7.17 -21.49
N GLY A 195 0.08 7.79 -22.67
CA GLY A 195 0.83 7.41 -23.85
C GLY A 195 0.97 8.59 -24.80
N LEU A 196 2.07 8.62 -25.55
CA LEU A 196 2.35 9.65 -26.54
C LEU A 196 2.96 9.00 -27.78
N GLU A 197 2.26 9.07 -28.90
CA GLU A 197 2.82 8.78 -30.22
C GLU A 197 3.15 10.11 -30.90
N PHE A 198 4.42 10.30 -31.28
CA PHE A 198 4.90 11.50 -31.97
C PHE A 198 5.16 11.14 -33.43
N GLN A 199 4.45 11.79 -34.35
CA GLN A 199 4.66 11.65 -35.79
C GLN A 199 4.96 13.00 -36.42
N GLU A 200 6.12 13.09 -37.06
CA GLU A 200 6.53 14.24 -37.86
C GLU A 200 6.50 13.83 -39.33
N ASP A 201 5.74 14.57 -40.14
CA ASP A 201 5.61 14.33 -41.57
C ASP A 201 6.10 15.54 -42.39
N ALA A 202 7.26 15.36 -43.03
CA ALA A 202 7.86 16.34 -43.93
C ALA A 202 7.43 16.16 -45.40
N SER A 203 6.60 15.17 -45.75
CA SER A 203 6.26 14.85 -47.15
C SER A 203 5.52 15.97 -47.89
N GLY A 204 4.82 16.84 -47.17
CA GLY A 204 4.11 18.00 -47.70
C GLY A 204 4.87 19.33 -47.62
N VAL A 205 6.11 19.33 -47.11
CA VAL A 205 6.88 20.57 -46.94
C VAL A 205 7.32 21.11 -48.29
N ALA A 206 7.09 22.40 -48.52
CA ALA A 206 7.64 23.14 -49.65
C ALA A 206 8.42 24.34 -49.11
N THR A 207 9.74 24.35 -49.28
CA THR A 207 10.57 25.51 -48.91
C THR A 207 10.85 26.43 -50.09
N ARG A 208 10.39 26.06 -51.29
CA ARG A 208 10.43 26.87 -52.53
C ARG A 208 9.16 26.62 -53.35
N ILE A 209 8.36 27.66 -53.58
CA ILE A 209 7.09 27.54 -54.32
C ILE A 209 7.20 28.25 -55.68
N LEU A 210 6.75 27.56 -56.74
CA LEU A 210 6.51 28.11 -58.08
C LEU A 210 5.00 28.35 -58.24
N PRO A 211 4.48 29.57 -57.99
CA PRO A 211 3.08 29.87 -58.25
C PRO A 211 2.83 30.01 -59.75
N THR A 212 1.71 29.47 -60.23
CA THR A 212 1.22 29.66 -61.60
C THR A 212 -0.16 30.30 -61.60
N ALA A 213 -0.41 31.14 -62.61
CA ALA A 213 -1.70 31.75 -62.90
C ALA A 213 -1.99 31.64 -64.40
N LEU A 214 -3.12 32.16 -64.87
CA LEU A 214 -3.46 32.24 -66.29
C LEU A 214 -3.51 33.69 -66.79
N THR A 215 -3.09 33.89 -68.04
CA THR A 215 -3.36 35.13 -68.78
C THR A 215 -4.82 35.15 -69.27
N GLU A 216 -5.25 36.28 -69.84
CA GLU A 216 -6.58 36.41 -70.47
C GLU A 216 -6.80 35.35 -71.57
N ASP A 217 -5.72 34.96 -72.28
CA ASP A 217 -5.72 33.94 -73.35
C ASP A 217 -5.54 32.49 -72.84
N ASN A 218 -5.76 32.21 -71.55
CA ASN A 218 -5.54 30.90 -70.92
C ASN A 218 -4.10 30.35 -71.03
N GLN A 219 -3.09 31.21 -71.17
CA GLN A 219 -1.68 30.79 -71.14
C GLN A 219 -1.14 30.84 -69.70
N ILE A 220 -0.19 29.94 -69.38
CA ILE A 220 0.44 29.91 -68.05
C ILE A 220 1.26 31.18 -67.83
N LEU A 221 0.89 31.94 -66.80
CA LEU A 221 1.60 33.09 -66.28
C LEU A 221 2.50 32.66 -65.12
N ILE A 222 3.79 33.03 -65.19
CA ILE A 222 4.81 32.76 -64.17
C ILE A 222 5.40 34.09 -63.70
N LEU A 223 5.75 34.19 -62.42
CA LEU A 223 6.47 35.34 -61.86
C LEU A 223 7.81 35.59 -62.57
N PRO A 224 8.27 36.86 -62.69
CA PRO A 224 9.59 37.18 -63.22
C PRO A 224 10.75 36.49 -62.46
N GLU A 225 10.65 36.45 -61.13
CA GLU A 225 11.56 35.75 -60.22
C GLU A 225 11.36 34.22 -60.22
N LYS A 226 10.27 33.74 -60.83
CA LYS A 226 9.79 32.35 -60.90
C LYS A 226 9.43 31.73 -59.56
N TYR A 227 10.40 31.65 -58.65
CA TYR A 227 10.25 30.98 -57.37
C TYR A 227 10.22 32.01 -56.24
N ILE A 228 9.44 31.70 -55.21
CA ILE A 228 9.50 32.39 -53.93
C ILE A 228 10.02 31.38 -52.91
N ASP A 229 11.02 31.79 -52.14
CA ASP A 229 11.69 30.95 -51.15
C ASP A 229 11.15 31.23 -49.75
N SER A 230 11.01 30.16 -48.96
CA SER A 230 10.71 30.28 -47.54
C SER A 230 11.88 30.90 -46.78
N PRO A 231 11.63 31.71 -45.73
CA PRO A 231 12.65 32.14 -44.79
C PRO A 231 13.38 30.97 -44.08
N ARG A 232 12.76 29.80 -44.00
CA ARG A 232 13.28 28.56 -43.37
C ARG A 232 14.02 27.66 -44.36
N ILE A 233 14.23 28.07 -45.61
CA ILE A 233 14.88 27.23 -46.63
C ILE A 233 16.27 26.70 -46.20
N ALA A 234 16.97 27.43 -45.33
CA ALA A 234 18.28 27.03 -44.78
C ALA A 234 18.19 25.99 -43.64
N ASP A 235 17.03 25.82 -43.02
CA ASP A 235 16.80 24.81 -41.97
C ASP A 235 16.73 23.38 -42.57
N TYR A 236 16.64 23.29 -43.90
CA TYR A 236 16.54 22.03 -44.63
C TYR A 236 17.85 21.72 -45.39
N PRO A 237 18.21 20.43 -45.55
CA PRO A 237 19.43 20.04 -46.27
C PRO A 237 19.44 20.48 -47.74
N PHE A 238 18.26 20.64 -48.34
CA PHE A 238 18.06 21.10 -49.71
C PHE A 238 16.69 21.78 -49.86
N PRO A 239 16.52 22.71 -50.82
CA PRO A 239 15.21 23.27 -51.15
C PRO A 239 14.22 22.18 -51.61
N VAL A 240 13.03 22.16 -51.03
CA VAL A 240 11.93 21.29 -51.43
C VAL A 240 10.96 22.12 -52.27
N ILE A 241 10.83 21.76 -53.56
CA ILE A 241 10.14 22.57 -54.56
C ILE A 241 8.73 22.06 -54.80
N ALA A 242 7.73 22.94 -54.70
CA ALA A 242 6.35 22.65 -55.09
C ALA A 242 5.85 23.64 -56.16
N VAL A 243 5.09 23.13 -57.13
CA VAL A 243 4.37 23.97 -58.10
C VAL A 243 2.93 24.10 -57.61
N MET A 244 2.43 25.33 -57.52
CA MET A 244 1.08 25.59 -57.03
C MET A 244 0.32 26.44 -58.04
N ASP A 245 -0.82 25.92 -58.50
CA ASP A 245 -1.77 26.71 -59.26
C ASP A 245 -2.56 27.60 -58.31
N THR A 246 -2.49 28.91 -58.53
CA THR A 246 -3.21 29.91 -57.74
C THR A 246 -4.69 29.99 -58.11
N GLY A 247 -5.08 29.47 -59.29
CA GLY A 247 -6.41 29.65 -59.85
C GLY A 247 -6.70 31.09 -60.29
N PHE A 248 -5.71 31.98 -60.25
CA PHE A 248 -5.87 33.38 -60.67
C PHE A 248 -5.83 33.48 -62.19
N GLN A 249 -6.65 34.39 -62.73
CA GLN A 249 -6.66 34.68 -64.16
C GLN A 249 -6.74 36.19 -64.40
N VAL A 250 -5.83 36.70 -65.21
CA VAL A 250 -5.80 38.11 -65.61
C VAL A 250 -7.02 38.42 -66.47
N GLY A 251 -7.71 39.52 -66.19
CA GLY A 251 -8.85 40.01 -66.99
C GLY A 251 -10.16 39.24 -66.81
N LYS A 252 -10.20 38.17 -66.00
CA LYS A 252 -11.42 37.40 -65.77
C LYS A 252 -12.43 38.20 -64.94
N GLU A 253 -13.61 38.41 -65.51
CA GLU A 253 -14.75 38.97 -64.79
C GLU A 253 -15.40 37.90 -63.90
N VAL A 254 -15.54 38.21 -62.62
CA VAL A 254 -16.22 37.39 -61.61
C VAL A 254 -17.19 38.31 -60.88
N ASP A 255 -18.49 37.99 -60.93
CA ASP A 255 -19.56 38.76 -60.27
C ASP A 255 -19.58 40.27 -60.57
N GLY A 256 -19.28 40.66 -61.82
CA GLY A 256 -19.31 42.05 -62.27
C GLY A 256 -18.05 42.86 -61.92
N ALA A 257 -17.01 42.21 -61.39
CA ALA A 257 -15.72 42.83 -61.08
C ALA A 257 -14.57 41.99 -61.66
N ILE A 258 -13.48 42.66 -62.03
CA ILE A 258 -12.25 41.99 -62.48
C ILE A 258 -11.26 42.00 -61.32
N SER A 259 -11.05 40.85 -60.67
CA SER A 259 -10.17 40.73 -59.50
C SER A 259 -8.71 41.05 -59.81
N TYR A 260 -8.23 40.66 -60.99
CA TYR A 260 -6.85 40.88 -61.45
C TYR A 260 -6.84 41.55 -62.83
N PRO A 261 -7.09 42.88 -62.89
CA PRO A 261 -7.26 43.58 -64.16
C PRO A 261 -5.96 43.70 -64.98
N THR A 262 -4.80 43.48 -64.35
CA THR A 262 -3.48 43.57 -65.01
C THR A 262 -2.57 42.42 -64.61
N ILE A 263 -1.55 42.16 -65.42
CA ILE A 263 -0.48 41.20 -65.09
C ILE A 263 0.20 41.57 -63.76
N ASP A 264 0.50 42.85 -63.54
CA ASP A 264 1.16 43.32 -62.31
C ASP A 264 0.30 43.07 -61.06
N SER A 265 -1.01 43.34 -61.13
CA SER A 265 -1.93 43.02 -60.03
C SER A 265 -2.03 41.52 -59.75
N CYS A 266 -1.89 40.67 -60.78
CA CYS A 266 -1.87 39.22 -60.62
C CYS A 266 -0.55 38.75 -59.99
N TYR A 267 0.59 39.35 -60.35
CA TYR A 267 1.88 39.05 -59.72
C TYR A 267 1.90 39.37 -58.23
N GLU A 268 1.36 40.51 -57.81
CA GLU A 268 1.24 40.84 -56.38
C GLU A 268 0.36 39.81 -55.65
N ALA A 269 -0.78 39.44 -56.22
CA ALA A 269 -1.65 38.41 -55.66
C ALA A 269 -0.96 37.04 -55.57
N MET A 270 -0.17 36.65 -56.58
CA MET A 270 0.61 35.40 -56.57
C MET A 270 1.67 35.40 -55.46
N ARG A 271 2.34 36.54 -55.21
CA ARG A 271 3.29 36.69 -54.10
C ARG A 271 2.59 36.58 -52.75
N GLU A 272 1.47 37.25 -52.60
CA GLU A 272 0.65 37.21 -51.39
C GLU A 272 0.10 35.80 -51.14
N PHE A 273 -0.32 35.10 -52.19
CA PHE A 273 -0.74 33.69 -52.11
C PHE A 273 0.38 32.82 -51.53
N VAL A 274 1.61 32.90 -52.06
CA VAL A 274 2.73 32.11 -51.55
C VAL A 274 3.10 32.52 -50.12
N ALA A 275 3.08 33.81 -49.80
CA ALA A 275 3.30 34.29 -48.44
C ALA A 275 2.27 33.69 -47.46
N ASN A 276 1.00 33.61 -47.87
CA ASN A 276 -0.05 32.98 -47.08
C ASN A 276 0.16 31.47 -46.90
N GLN A 277 0.68 30.76 -47.91
CA GLN A 277 1.04 29.34 -47.78
C GLN A 277 2.15 29.12 -46.74
N TYR A 278 3.18 29.98 -46.71
CA TYR A 278 4.23 29.90 -45.68
C TYR A 278 3.72 30.32 -44.30
N LEU A 279 2.87 31.33 -44.22
CA LEU A 279 2.20 31.69 -42.96
C LEU A 279 1.31 30.55 -42.43
N ALA A 280 0.72 29.77 -43.34
CA ALA A 280 -0.03 28.55 -43.02
C ALA A 280 0.87 27.33 -42.72
N GLY A 281 2.20 27.49 -42.73
CA GLY A 281 3.15 26.44 -42.35
C GLY A 281 3.51 25.46 -43.46
N ALA A 282 3.33 25.82 -44.74
CA ALA A 282 3.74 24.97 -45.87
C ALA A 282 5.26 24.65 -45.87
N ASP A 283 6.07 25.46 -45.18
CA ASP A 283 7.52 25.33 -45.04
C ASP A 283 7.95 24.70 -43.70
N ILE A 284 7.03 24.06 -42.98
CA ILE A 284 7.27 23.41 -41.67
C ILE A 284 6.70 21.98 -41.70
N PRO A 285 7.38 20.95 -41.13
CA PRO A 285 6.85 19.60 -41.11
C PRO A 285 5.57 19.54 -40.29
N LYS A 286 4.61 18.76 -40.77
CA LYS A 286 3.33 18.59 -40.09
C LYS A 286 3.52 17.70 -38.88
N LEU A 287 3.06 18.18 -37.73
CA LEU A 287 3.17 17.45 -36.47
C LEU A 287 1.81 16.87 -36.08
N SER A 288 1.78 15.57 -35.82
CA SER A 288 0.63 14.86 -35.28
C SER A 288 1.05 14.13 -34.02
N LEU A 289 0.33 14.35 -32.92
CA LEU A 289 0.49 13.56 -31.72
C LEU A 289 -0.81 12.84 -31.40
N SER A 290 -0.71 11.53 -31.18
CA SER A 290 -1.77 10.75 -30.56
C SER A 290 -1.46 10.63 -29.08
N VAL A 291 -2.33 11.19 -28.24
CA VAL A 291 -2.16 11.18 -26.80
C VAL A 291 -3.23 10.28 -26.18
N ASP A 292 -2.78 9.24 -25.49
CA ASP A 292 -3.65 8.47 -24.60
C ASP A 292 -3.81 9.31 -23.33
N PHE A 293 -5.01 9.85 -23.15
CA PHE A 293 -5.27 10.85 -22.13
C PHE A 293 -5.81 10.22 -20.86
N VAL A 294 -5.19 10.54 -19.71
CA VAL A 294 -5.77 10.20 -18.41
C VAL A 294 -6.63 11.37 -17.94
N ASP A 295 -7.94 11.14 -17.85
CA ASP A 295 -8.90 12.14 -17.37
C ASP A 295 -8.56 12.56 -15.93
N TRP A 296 -8.63 13.87 -15.64
CA TRP A 296 -8.24 14.47 -14.35
C TRP A 296 -9.13 14.03 -13.19
N LYS A 297 -10.28 13.40 -13.48
CA LYS A 297 -11.19 12.80 -12.49
C LYS A 297 -10.49 11.80 -11.57
N ASP A 298 -9.41 11.18 -12.05
CA ASP A 298 -8.66 10.16 -11.31
C ASP A 298 -7.42 10.74 -10.59
N ILE A 299 -7.11 12.04 -10.74
CA ILE A 299 -5.95 12.69 -10.11
C ILE A 299 -6.35 13.34 -8.77
N THR A 300 -5.81 12.81 -7.67
CA THR A 300 -6.06 13.28 -6.30
C THR A 300 -5.80 14.80 -6.16
N GLY A 301 -6.81 15.57 -5.74
CA GLY A 301 -6.70 17.02 -5.48
C GLY A 301 -7.20 17.95 -6.60
N TYR A 302 -7.67 17.41 -7.74
CA TYR A 302 -8.17 18.18 -8.89
C TYR A 302 -9.67 18.49 -8.88
N GLU A 303 -10.43 18.01 -7.89
CA GLU A 303 -11.89 18.19 -7.79
C GLU A 303 -12.35 19.66 -7.84
N LYS A 304 -11.52 20.59 -7.31
CA LYS A 304 -11.76 22.03 -7.30
C LYS A 304 -11.62 22.74 -8.66
N TYR A 305 -11.05 22.08 -9.67
CA TYR A 305 -10.85 22.64 -11.02
C TYR A 305 -11.68 21.93 -12.09
N ARG A 306 -12.60 21.05 -11.68
CA ARG A 306 -13.45 20.20 -12.54
C ARG A 306 -14.23 20.98 -13.61
N SER A 307 -14.64 22.22 -13.32
CA SER A 307 -15.41 23.07 -14.24
C SER A 307 -14.55 23.98 -15.12
N LEU A 308 -13.22 24.01 -14.93
CA LEU A 308 -12.31 24.98 -15.55
C LEU A 308 -11.40 24.36 -16.61
N LEU A 309 -11.47 23.04 -16.84
CA LEU A 309 -10.47 22.34 -17.66
C LEU A 309 -11.04 21.40 -18.74
N THR A 310 -12.37 21.34 -18.98
CA THR A 310 -12.97 20.44 -20.00
C THR A 310 -12.27 20.59 -21.36
N VAL A 311 -11.67 19.51 -21.87
CA VAL A 311 -11.13 19.43 -23.23
C VAL A 311 -12.26 19.02 -24.16
N ASN A 312 -12.49 19.80 -25.21
CA ASN A 312 -13.41 19.46 -26.28
C ASN A 312 -12.65 19.36 -27.62
N LEU A 313 -13.30 18.73 -28.60
CA LEU A 313 -12.86 18.82 -29.99
C LEU A 313 -12.69 20.30 -30.39
N GLY A 314 -11.57 20.64 -31.03
CA GLY A 314 -11.22 22.01 -31.41
C GLY A 314 -10.58 22.86 -30.31
N ASP A 315 -10.43 22.39 -29.08
CA ASP A 315 -9.68 23.15 -28.06
C ASP A 315 -8.17 23.16 -28.34
N ASP A 316 -7.50 24.23 -27.93
CA ASP A 316 -6.03 24.28 -27.91
C ASP A 316 -5.51 23.65 -26.61
N VAL A 317 -4.57 22.71 -26.74
CA VAL A 317 -3.92 22.03 -25.62
C VAL A 317 -2.40 22.18 -25.73
N THR A 318 -1.74 22.40 -24.60
CA THR A 318 -0.27 22.44 -24.55
C THR A 318 0.26 21.08 -24.11
N VAL A 319 1.02 20.41 -24.97
CA VAL A 319 1.65 19.12 -24.66
C VAL A 319 3.07 19.38 -24.17
N ASP A 320 3.31 19.04 -22.91
CA ASP A 320 4.59 19.18 -22.22
C ASP A 320 5.24 17.79 -22.06
N TYR A 321 6.29 17.51 -22.84
CA TYR A 321 7.08 16.29 -22.75
C TYR A 321 8.50 16.60 -22.26
N GLU A 322 8.65 16.59 -20.93
CA GLU A 322 9.89 16.95 -20.23
C GLU A 322 11.14 16.16 -20.70
N PRO A 323 11.10 14.84 -20.96
CA PRO A 323 12.30 14.09 -21.34
C PRO A 323 12.98 14.57 -22.64
N PHE A 324 12.24 15.20 -23.55
CA PHE A 324 12.79 15.79 -24.77
C PHE A 324 12.85 17.32 -24.73
N GLY A 325 12.47 17.95 -23.61
CA GLY A 325 12.39 19.41 -23.49
C GLY A 325 11.38 20.04 -24.45
N VAL A 326 10.36 19.27 -24.87
CA VAL A 326 9.38 19.69 -25.88
C VAL A 326 8.14 20.23 -25.16
N SER A 327 7.75 21.47 -25.48
CA SER A 327 6.49 22.09 -25.05
C SER A 327 5.83 22.71 -26.28
N VAL A 328 4.76 22.09 -26.77
CA VAL A 328 4.10 22.49 -28.02
C VAL A 328 2.61 22.66 -27.79
N LYS A 329 2.08 23.78 -28.25
CA LYS A 329 0.64 24.06 -28.23
C LYS A 329 0.01 23.61 -29.54
N LEU A 330 -0.94 22.69 -29.45
CA LEU A 330 -1.58 22.03 -30.58
C LEU A 330 -3.10 21.99 -30.41
N ARG A 331 -3.80 21.83 -31.52
CA ARG A 331 -5.27 21.79 -31.57
C ARG A 331 -5.79 20.36 -31.55
N VAL A 332 -6.82 20.07 -30.77
CA VAL A 332 -7.50 18.76 -30.78
C VAL A 332 -8.31 18.62 -32.07
N CYS A 333 -7.91 17.70 -32.95
CA CYS A 333 -8.52 17.50 -34.27
C CYS A 333 -9.40 16.24 -34.37
N ALA A 334 -9.19 15.27 -33.49
CA ALA A 334 -10.05 14.10 -33.35
C ALA A 334 -10.06 13.57 -31.91
N VAL A 335 -11.17 12.95 -31.52
CA VAL A 335 -11.35 12.36 -30.19
C VAL A 335 -12.01 10.98 -30.29
N SER A 336 -11.57 10.05 -29.44
CA SER A 336 -12.29 8.81 -29.12
C SER A 336 -12.73 8.85 -27.66
N TYR A 337 -14.01 8.63 -27.40
CA TYR A 337 -14.63 8.86 -26.10
C TYR A 337 -15.45 7.67 -25.62
N ASN A 338 -15.06 7.09 -24.49
CA ASN A 338 -15.78 6.01 -23.84
C ASN A 338 -16.99 6.57 -23.07
N CYS A 339 -18.18 6.32 -23.62
CA CYS A 339 -19.45 6.84 -23.12
C CYS A 339 -19.88 6.21 -21.79
N LEU A 340 -19.31 5.05 -21.41
CA LEU A 340 -19.68 4.32 -20.20
C LEU A 340 -18.91 4.82 -18.99
N THR A 341 -17.60 5.05 -19.19
CA THR A 341 -16.67 5.51 -18.16
C THR A 341 -16.55 7.03 -18.10
N ASP A 342 -17.10 7.75 -19.09
CA ASP A 342 -17.04 9.22 -19.18
C ASP A 342 -15.60 9.70 -19.37
N ARG A 343 -14.82 9.00 -20.22
CA ARG A 343 -13.37 9.18 -20.40
C ARG A 343 -12.97 9.24 -21.87
N PHE A 344 -11.96 10.04 -22.20
CA PHE A 344 -11.28 9.93 -23.48
C PHE A 344 -10.48 8.63 -23.54
N GLU A 345 -10.58 7.89 -24.64
CA GLU A 345 -9.67 6.79 -24.94
C GLU A 345 -8.44 7.34 -25.68
N THR A 346 -8.66 8.22 -26.66
CA THR A 346 -7.58 8.87 -27.41
C THR A 346 -7.93 10.33 -27.73
N LEU A 347 -6.93 11.21 -27.66
CA LEU A 347 -6.97 12.58 -28.16
C LEU A 347 -5.91 12.73 -29.25
N THR A 348 -6.35 13.01 -30.48
CA THR A 348 -5.42 13.36 -31.57
C THR A 348 -5.29 14.87 -31.63
N VAL A 349 -4.05 15.36 -31.51
CA VAL A 349 -3.72 16.79 -31.50
C VAL A 349 -2.71 17.12 -32.59
N GLY A 350 -2.86 18.28 -33.22
CA GLY A 350 -2.08 18.69 -34.39
C GLY A 350 -2.82 18.38 -35.69
N GLU A 351 -2.10 17.94 -36.71
CA GLU A 351 -2.69 17.67 -38.02
C GLU A 351 -3.06 16.18 -38.21
N LYS A 352 -4.33 15.91 -38.52
CA LYS A 352 -4.77 14.58 -38.95
C LYS A 352 -4.93 14.57 -40.47
N ARG A 353 -4.40 13.53 -41.13
CA ARG A 353 -4.63 13.30 -42.56
C ARG A 353 -6.13 13.10 -42.82
N ILE A 354 -6.65 13.73 -43.87
CA ILE A 354 -7.93 13.38 -44.49
C ILE A 354 -7.83 11.91 -44.94
N SER A 355 -8.76 11.07 -44.50
CA SER A 355 -8.78 9.66 -44.88
C SER A 355 -9.04 9.50 -46.38
N VAL A 356 -8.09 8.88 -47.09
CA VAL A 356 -8.11 8.54 -48.53
C VAL A 356 -9.34 7.71 -48.94
N VAL A 357 -10.04 7.10 -47.98
CA VAL A 357 -11.22 6.25 -48.20
C VAL A 357 -12.43 7.05 -48.71
N ASN A 358 -12.55 8.34 -48.38
CA ASN A 358 -13.71 9.14 -48.80
C ASN A 358 -13.61 9.60 -50.26
N SER A 359 -12.40 9.90 -50.75
CA SER A 359 -12.18 10.33 -52.15
C SER A 359 -12.40 9.19 -53.16
N ILE A 360 -12.12 7.94 -52.78
CA ILE A 360 -12.31 6.74 -53.63
C ILE A 360 -13.80 6.46 -53.88
N ASN A 361 -14.66 6.70 -52.88
CA ASN A 361 -16.11 6.49 -53.00
C ASN A 361 -16.77 7.54 -53.90
N SER A 362 -16.31 8.79 -53.83
CA SER A 362 -16.78 9.89 -54.68
C SER A 362 -16.38 9.69 -56.16
N ALA A 363 -15.15 9.25 -56.42
CA ALA A 363 -14.68 8.96 -57.78
C ALA A 363 -15.41 7.77 -58.43
N SER A 364 -15.72 6.73 -57.65
CA SER A 364 -16.47 5.55 -58.15
C SER A 364 -17.91 5.89 -58.55
N GLN A 365 -18.58 6.79 -57.81
CA GLN A 365 -19.93 7.25 -58.16
C GLN A 365 -19.95 8.09 -59.44
N GLN A 366 -18.97 8.99 -59.63
CA GLN A 366 -18.87 9.80 -60.85
C GLN A 366 -18.64 8.95 -62.11
N ILE A 367 -17.85 7.88 -62.02
CA ILE A 367 -17.60 6.95 -63.14
C ILE A 367 -18.87 6.17 -63.55
N SER A 368 -19.74 5.84 -62.60
CA SER A 368 -21.01 5.15 -62.87
C SER A 368 -22.03 6.05 -63.57
N GLU A 369 -22.07 7.35 -63.24
CA GLU A 369 -22.95 8.33 -63.89
C GLU A 369 -22.55 8.56 -65.37
N VAL A 370 -21.24 8.68 -65.64
CA VAL A 370 -20.68 8.85 -66.99
C VAL A 370 -20.98 7.65 -67.90
N LYS A 371 -20.92 6.40 -67.40
CA LYS A 371 -21.30 5.20 -68.17
C LYS A 371 -22.77 5.22 -68.62
N ARG A 372 -23.66 5.82 -67.83
CA ARG A 372 -25.10 5.88 -68.11
C ARG A 372 -25.41 6.90 -69.22
N GLU A 373 -24.76 8.06 -69.22
CA GLU A 373 -24.90 9.07 -70.29
C GLU A 373 -24.38 8.58 -71.65
N ILE A 374 -23.29 7.80 -71.68
CA ILE A 374 -22.72 7.23 -72.91
C ILE A 374 -23.68 6.22 -73.57
N THR A 375 -24.40 5.42 -72.77
CA THR A 375 -25.35 4.42 -73.28
C THR A 375 -26.57 5.07 -73.95
N VAL A 376 -27.05 6.19 -73.39
CA VAL A 376 -28.15 6.97 -73.97
C VAL A 376 -27.71 7.67 -75.26
N THR A 377 -26.47 8.17 -75.32
CA THR A 377 -25.94 8.87 -76.50
C THR A 377 -25.78 7.94 -77.71
N ASN A 378 -25.34 6.69 -77.50
CA ASN A 378 -25.21 5.70 -78.58
C ASN A 378 -26.56 5.29 -79.20
N GLN A 379 -27.65 5.25 -78.42
CA GLN A 379 -28.99 4.96 -78.93
C GLN A 379 -29.56 6.10 -79.79
N ASN A 380 -29.25 7.35 -79.45
CA ASN A 380 -29.68 8.52 -80.21
C ASN A 380 -28.97 8.61 -81.58
N VAL A 381 -27.70 8.21 -81.68
CA VAL A 381 -26.94 8.24 -82.96
C VAL A 381 -27.49 7.22 -83.97
N SER A 382 -27.86 6.01 -83.54
CA SER A 382 -28.50 5.03 -84.44
C SER A 382 -29.83 5.52 -85.00
N SER A 383 -30.59 6.33 -84.24
CA SER A 383 -31.82 6.96 -84.72
C SER A 383 -31.59 8.14 -85.67
N VAL A 384 -30.43 8.82 -85.58
CA VAL A 384 -30.07 9.92 -86.49
C VAL A 384 -29.63 9.39 -87.85
N THR A 385 -28.91 8.27 -87.91
CA THR A 385 -28.51 7.63 -89.18
C THR A 385 -29.72 7.17 -90.03
N GLU A 386 -30.83 6.77 -89.40
CA GLU A 386 -32.08 6.42 -90.12
C GLU A 386 -32.82 7.65 -90.67
N ASN A 387 -32.65 8.84 -90.07
CA ASN A 387 -33.32 10.08 -90.48
C ASN A 387 -32.58 10.84 -91.61
N VAL A 388 -31.28 10.60 -91.82
CA VAL A 388 -30.49 11.24 -92.89
C VAL A 388 -30.82 10.65 -94.28
N SER A 389 -31.43 9.46 -94.35
CA SER A 389 -31.86 8.82 -95.60
C SER A 389 -32.94 9.60 -96.38
N ASP A 390 -33.70 10.49 -95.71
CA ASP A 390 -34.87 11.18 -96.30
C ASP A 390 -34.62 12.65 -96.72
N LEU A 391 -33.46 13.23 -96.39
CA LEU A 391 -33.13 14.61 -96.75
C LEU A 391 -32.36 14.68 -98.08
N ASN A 392 -32.80 15.55 -98.99
CA ASN A 392 -32.17 15.84 -100.30
C ASN A 392 -32.26 14.72 -101.36
N SER A 393 -33.36 13.97 -101.43
CA SER A 393 -33.63 13.01 -102.52
C SER A 393 -33.91 13.72 -103.87
N ASP A 394 -34.19 15.02 -103.84
CA ASP A 394 -34.54 15.86 -105.00
C ASP A 394 -33.35 16.64 -105.58
N ASP A 395 -32.11 16.34 -105.15
CA ASP A 395 -30.87 16.99 -105.59
C ASP A 395 -30.86 18.53 -105.37
N LYS A 396 -31.66 19.01 -104.42
CA LYS A 396 -31.72 20.43 -104.05
C LYS A 396 -31.45 20.58 -102.56
N LEU A 397 -30.83 21.70 -102.21
CA LEU A 397 -30.64 22.14 -100.83
C LEU A 397 -31.45 23.42 -100.61
N THR A 398 -32.64 23.25 -100.06
CA THR A 398 -33.60 24.33 -99.82
C THR A 398 -33.24 25.18 -98.60
N PRO A 399 -33.83 26.39 -98.42
CA PRO A 399 -33.59 27.22 -97.24
C PRO A 399 -33.89 26.53 -95.90
N GLY A 400 -34.86 25.61 -95.89
CA GLY A 400 -35.20 24.79 -94.73
C GLY A 400 -34.08 23.80 -94.37
N GLU A 401 -33.56 23.08 -95.38
CA GLU A 401 -32.46 22.12 -95.22
C GLU A 401 -31.15 22.80 -94.86
N LYS A 402 -30.86 23.99 -95.44
CA LYS A 402 -29.70 24.82 -95.05
C LYS A 402 -29.74 25.26 -93.60
N SER A 403 -30.92 25.63 -93.11
CA SER A 403 -31.08 26.03 -91.70
C SER A 403 -30.87 24.86 -90.74
N ALA A 404 -31.22 23.64 -91.13
CA ALA A 404 -30.92 22.43 -90.36
C ALA A 404 -29.42 22.09 -90.41
N ALA A 405 -28.83 22.07 -91.60
CA ALA A 405 -27.40 21.81 -91.81
C ALA A 405 -26.50 22.84 -91.09
N LEU A 406 -26.91 24.11 -90.98
CA LEU A 406 -26.17 25.13 -90.23
C LEU A 406 -26.16 24.87 -88.71
N ARG A 407 -27.27 24.38 -88.14
CA ARG A 407 -27.33 24.01 -86.72
C ARG A 407 -26.41 22.83 -86.44
N GLU A 408 -26.44 21.83 -87.31
CA GLU A 408 -25.56 20.68 -87.26
C GLU A 408 -24.09 21.06 -87.40
N TRP A 409 -23.75 21.90 -88.39
CA TRP A 409 -22.40 22.43 -88.61
C TRP A 409 -21.83 23.13 -87.37
N SER A 410 -22.64 23.98 -86.72
CA SER A 410 -22.24 24.70 -85.51
C SER A 410 -21.93 23.75 -84.35
N SER A 411 -22.64 22.62 -84.27
CA SER A 411 -22.36 21.55 -83.30
C SER A 411 -21.04 20.84 -83.63
N PHE A 412 -20.81 20.49 -84.90
CA PHE A 412 -19.61 19.76 -85.33
C PHE A 412 -18.33 20.57 -85.16
N ALA A 413 -18.37 21.87 -85.49
CA ALA A 413 -17.21 22.74 -85.38
C ALA A 413 -16.71 22.86 -83.93
N ASN A 414 -17.64 22.96 -82.96
CA ASN A 414 -17.31 22.98 -81.53
C ASN A 414 -16.82 21.61 -81.02
N GLU A 415 -17.48 20.53 -81.45
CA GLU A 415 -17.10 19.18 -81.06
C GLU A 415 -15.70 18.80 -81.56
N LYS A 416 -15.34 19.20 -82.79
CA LYS A 416 -14.04 18.92 -83.40
C LYS A 416 -12.88 19.36 -82.52
N GLY A 417 -12.95 20.57 -81.96
CA GLY A 417 -11.91 21.11 -81.07
C GLY A 417 -11.75 20.27 -79.80
N THR A 418 -12.86 19.89 -79.20
CA THR A 418 -12.90 19.05 -77.99
C THR A 418 -12.33 17.66 -78.25
N LEU A 419 -12.80 16.96 -79.28
CA LEU A 419 -12.32 15.61 -79.63
C LEU A 419 -10.85 15.62 -80.05
N SER A 420 -10.39 16.65 -80.76
CA SER A 420 -8.99 16.78 -81.16
C SER A 420 -8.07 16.97 -79.96
N THR A 421 -8.50 17.78 -78.97
CA THR A 421 -7.77 17.99 -77.73
C THR A 421 -7.65 16.69 -76.93
N GLN A 422 -8.77 15.98 -76.76
CA GLN A 422 -8.82 14.70 -76.05
C GLN A 422 -7.96 13.62 -76.73
N ALA A 423 -8.08 13.47 -78.05
CA ALA A 423 -7.29 12.51 -78.82
C ALA A 423 -5.78 12.81 -78.74
N THR A 424 -5.39 14.09 -78.83
CA THR A 424 -3.99 14.51 -78.72
C THR A 424 -3.43 14.21 -77.33
N ALA A 425 -4.17 14.54 -76.26
CA ALA A 425 -3.76 14.25 -74.89
C ALA A 425 -3.59 12.74 -74.63
N LEU A 426 -4.39 11.91 -75.30
CA LEU A 426 -4.32 10.45 -75.22
C LEU A 426 -3.34 9.83 -76.24
N GLY A 427 -2.66 10.63 -77.06
CA GLY A 427 -1.76 10.14 -78.10
C GLY A 427 -2.45 9.25 -79.14
N ILE A 428 -3.66 9.61 -79.56
CA ILE A 428 -4.43 8.96 -80.63
C ILE A 428 -4.22 9.79 -81.90
N THR A 429 -3.43 9.28 -82.84
CA THR A 429 -2.98 10.06 -84.00
C THR A 429 -3.65 9.63 -85.30
N THR A 430 -3.81 8.32 -85.54
CA THR A 430 -4.36 7.78 -86.78
C THR A 430 -5.82 8.16 -87.00
N GLU A 431 -6.67 7.88 -86.01
CA GLU A 431 -8.11 8.14 -86.04
C GLU A 431 -8.39 9.64 -86.03
N LEU A 432 -7.55 10.41 -85.33
CA LEU A 432 -7.63 11.87 -85.32
C LEU A 432 -7.34 12.47 -86.70
N SER A 433 -6.34 11.94 -87.41
CA SER A 433 -6.06 12.35 -88.79
C SER A 433 -7.25 12.06 -89.70
N ALA A 434 -7.80 10.85 -89.66
CA ALA A 434 -8.95 10.46 -90.49
C ALA A 434 -10.22 11.29 -90.19
N TYR A 435 -10.47 11.61 -88.92
CA TYR A 435 -11.55 12.53 -88.53
C TYR A 435 -11.31 13.96 -89.04
N ASN A 436 -10.06 14.44 -88.99
CA ASN A 436 -9.73 15.76 -89.51
C ASN A 436 -9.89 15.83 -91.04
N ASP A 437 -9.47 14.79 -91.76
CA ASP A 437 -9.58 14.69 -93.21
C ASP A 437 -11.04 14.64 -93.66
N SER A 438 -11.88 13.80 -93.03
CA SER A 438 -13.31 13.70 -93.32
C SER A 438 -14.07 15.00 -93.01
N PHE A 439 -13.75 15.67 -91.89
CA PHE A 439 -14.27 17.01 -91.61
C PHE A 439 -13.88 17.98 -92.72
N GLN A 440 -12.61 18.01 -93.16
CA GLN A 440 -12.15 18.91 -94.21
C GLN A 440 -12.86 18.64 -95.55
N LEU A 441 -13.08 17.37 -95.91
CA LEU A 441 -13.80 16.98 -97.13
C LEU A 441 -15.26 17.46 -97.10
N LEU A 442 -15.98 17.23 -96.00
CA LEU A 442 -17.34 17.73 -95.78
C LEU A 442 -17.39 19.26 -95.85
N SER A 443 -16.42 19.92 -95.19
CA SER A 443 -16.31 21.38 -95.16
C SER A 443 -16.10 21.96 -96.56
N ASN A 444 -15.20 21.38 -97.35
CA ASN A 444 -14.93 21.79 -98.72
C ASN A 444 -16.16 21.60 -99.62
N TYR A 445 -16.88 20.50 -99.45
CA TYR A 445 -18.11 20.23 -100.20
C TYR A 445 -19.17 21.30 -99.92
N LEU A 446 -19.48 21.57 -98.65
CA LEU A 446 -20.42 22.61 -98.23
C LEU A 446 -19.98 24.03 -98.63
N ASN A 447 -18.69 24.19 -98.96
CA ASN A 447 -18.09 25.44 -99.43
C ASN A 447 -18.05 25.54 -100.97
N GLY A 448 -18.93 24.84 -101.68
CA GLY A 448 -18.98 24.86 -103.14
C GLY A 448 -17.80 24.16 -103.82
N GLY A 449 -17.15 23.23 -103.12
CA GLY A 449 -15.95 22.53 -103.58
C GLY A 449 -14.64 23.32 -103.40
N ALA A 450 -14.70 24.56 -102.93
CA ALA A 450 -13.52 25.36 -102.63
C ALA A 450 -12.93 25.00 -101.25
N LEU A 451 -11.62 25.20 -101.07
CA LEU A 451 -10.93 24.92 -99.81
C LEU A 451 -11.53 25.77 -98.67
N TYR A 452 -12.13 25.10 -97.70
CA TYR A 452 -12.62 25.69 -96.46
C TYR A 452 -11.45 25.90 -95.48
N THR A 453 -11.43 27.06 -94.81
CA THR A 453 -10.36 27.42 -93.86
C THR A 453 -10.90 27.72 -92.45
N THR A 454 -11.97 28.49 -92.33
CA THR A 454 -12.57 28.90 -91.06
C THR A 454 -13.99 29.45 -91.27
N GLY A 455 -14.82 29.45 -90.22
CA GLY A 455 -16.15 30.06 -90.21
C GLY A 455 -17.29 29.14 -90.64
N ILE A 456 -18.23 29.71 -91.39
CA ILE A 456 -19.41 29.01 -91.92
C ILE A 456 -19.17 28.74 -93.42
N PRO A 457 -19.35 27.50 -93.92
CA PRO A 457 -19.21 27.18 -95.34
C PRO A 457 -20.16 27.97 -96.23
N LEU A 458 -19.74 28.28 -97.46
CA LEU A 458 -20.45 29.14 -98.43
C LEU A 458 -21.97 28.87 -98.52
N TRP A 459 -22.39 27.61 -98.64
CA TRP A 459 -23.81 27.29 -98.84
C TRP A 459 -24.68 27.47 -97.59
N LEU A 460 -24.05 27.61 -96.43
CA LEU A 460 -24.70 27.75 -95.11
C LEU A 460 -24.57 29.18 -94.54
N ASP A 461 -23.83 30.07 -95.22
CA ASP A 461 -23.66 31.45 -94.78
C ASP A 461 -24.95 32.29 -94.92
N ASP A 462 -24.98 33.44 -94.26
CA ASP A 462 -26.14 34.35 -94.30
C ASP A 462 -26.47 34.86 -95.71
N GLY A 463 -25.50 34.87 -96.64
CA GLY A 463 -25.69 35.34 -98.02
C GLY A 463 -26.39 34.33 -98.93
N HIS A 464 -26.30 33.03 -98.62
CA HIS A 464 -26.82 31.95 -99.47
C HIS A 464 -27.93 31.14 -98.81
N ARG A 465 -28.21 31.36 -97.52
CA ARG A 465 -29.22 30.63 -96.73
C ARG A 465 -30.63 30.66 -97.31
N ASP A 466 -31.06 31.78 -97.89
CA ASP A 466 -32.43 31.97 -98.40
C ASP A 466 -32.61 31.53 -99.86
N THR A 467 -31.56 30.98 -100.48
CA THR A 467 -31.58 30.51 -101.87
C THR A 467 -31.51 28.99 -101.93
N THR A 468 -32.24 28.37 -102.86
CA THR A 468 -32.07 26.95 -103.15
C THR A 468 -30.80 26.73 -103.95
N THR A 469 -29.94 25.81 -103.51
CA THR A 469 -28.71 25.42 -104.22
C THR A 469 -28.92 24.06 -104.86
N ASP A 470 -28.57 23.92 -106.14
CA ASP A 470 -28.52 22.62 -106.80
C ASP A 470 -27.26 21.87 -106.33
N ILE A 471 -27.44 20.64 -105.84
CA ILE A 471 -26.37 19.80 -105.28
C ILE A 471 -26.47 18.37 -105.84
N SER A 472 -25.50 17.51 -105.54
CA SER A 472 -25.72 16.06 -105.64
C SER A 472 -26.19 15.56 -104.28
N GLY A 473 -27.44 15.10 -104.19
CA GLY A 473 -27.99 14.54 -102.95
C GLY A 473 -27.23 13.29 -102.49
N GLU A 474 -26.80 12.45 -103.43
CA GLU A 474 -25.94 11.28 -103.17
C GLU A 474 -24.60 11.70 -102.55
N GLN A 475 -23.92 12.67 -103.16
CA GLN A 475 -22.62 13.11 -102.66
C GLN A 475 -22.74 13.91 -101.34
N TYR A 476 -23.85 14.63 -101.13
CA TYR A 476 -24.16 15.26 -99.85
C TYR A 476 -24.28 14.21 -98.74
N ARG A 477 -25.10 13.17 -98.95
CA ARG A 477 -25.29 12.10 -97.95
C ARG A 477 -24.00 11.36 -97.66
N GLN A 478 -23.21 11.02 -98.69
CA GLN A 478 -21.94 10.31 -98.51
C GLN A 478 -20.94 11.11 -97.68
N ASN A 479 -20.76 12.41 -97.94
CA ASN A 479 -19.81 13.23 -97.16
C ASN A 479 -20.20 13.34 -95.67
N PHE A 480 -21.50 13.42 -95.37
CA PHE A 480 -21.97 13.41 -93.98
C PHE A 480 -21.78 12.04 -93.33
N GLU A 481 -22.10 10.96 -94.05
CA GLU A 481 -21.89 9.59 -93.58
C GLU A 481 -20.41 9.34 -93.25
N ASP A 482 -19.49 9.69 -94.16
CA ASP A 482 -18.05 9.54 -93.98
C ASP A 482 -17.55 10.32 -92.75
N TYR A 483 -18.05 11.55 -92.55
CA TYR A 483 -17.74 12.35 -91.36
C TYR A 483 -18.22 11.67 -90.07
N TYR A 484 -19.48 11.21 -90.03
CA TYR A 484 -20.04 10.58 -88.84
C TYR A 484 -19.35 9.24 -88.51
N VAL A 485 -18.99 8.46 -89.53
CA VAL A 485 -18.22 7.22 -89.36
C VAL A 485 -16.85 7.53 -88.75
N ALA A 486 -16.10 8.48 -89.31
CA ALA A 486 -14.78 8.85 -88.80
C ALA A 486 -14.84 9.44 -87.38
N ARG A 487 -15.85 10.28 -87.10
CA ARG A 487 -16.13 10.81 -85.75
C ARG A 487 -16.33 9.68 -84.74
N ASN A 488 -17.19 8.72 -85.08
CA ASN A 488 -17.51 7.62 -84.16
C ASN A 488 -16.30 6.72 -83.90
N ILE A 489 -15.47 6.47 -84.92
CA ILE A 489 -14.22 5.73 -84.76
C ILE A 489 -13.27 6.45 -83.79
N LEU A 490 -13.12 7.77 -83.92
CA LEU A 490 -12.28 8.56 -83.01
C LEU A 490 -12.81 8.51 -81.56
N VAL A 491 -14.11 8.69 -81.37
CA VAL A 491 -14.75 8.62 -80.04
C VAL A 491 -14.56 7.24 -79.42
N GLN A 492 -14.70 6.16 -80.20
CA GLN A 492 -14.44 4.79 -79.74
C GLN A 492 -12.98 4.59 -79.32
N ALA A 493 -12.02 5.11 -80.10
CA ALA A 493 -10.60 5.03 -79.78
C ALA A 493 -10.25 5.78 -78.48
N ILE A 494 -10.78 7.00 -78.31
CA ILE A 494 -10.66 7.81 -77.08
C ILE A 494 -11.19 7.02 -75.88
N THR A 495 -12.40 6.49 -76.02
CA THR A 495 -13.08 5.74 -74.96
C THR A 495 -12.31 4.47 -74.58
N ALA A 496 -11.83 3.72 -75.56
CA ALA A 496 -11.06 2.49 -75.33
C ALA A 496 -9.76 2.78 -74.58
N LYS A 497 -9.07 3.88 -74.93
CA LYS A 497 -7.81 4.26 -74.29
C LYS A 497 -8.01 4.77 -72.86
N LEU A 498 -9.05 5.56 -72.62
CA LEU A 498 -9.46 5.97 -71.27
C LEU A 498 -9.84 4.76 -70.41
N LYS A 499 -10.56 3.78 -70.97
CA LYS A 499 -10.88 2.53 -70.27
C LYS A 499 -9.63 1.74 -69.91
N ALA A 500 -8.67 1.60 -70.82
CA ALA A 500 -7.43 0.88 -70.54
C ALA A 500 -6.60 1.55 -69.43
N LEU A 501 -6.55 2.89 -69.40
CA LEU A 501 -5.91 3.64 -68.31
C LEU A 501 -6.64 3.43 -66.98
N ALA A 502 -7.98 3.47 -66.99
CA ALA A 502 -8.79 3.23 -65.80
C ALA A 502 -8.62 1.79 -65.28
N ASP A 503 -8.62 0.79 -66.15
CA ASP A 503 -8.40 -0.61 -65.78
C ASP A 503 -6.98 -0.81 -65.22
N THR A 504 -5.97 -0.13 -65.77
CA THR A 504 -4.59 -0.18 -65.25
C THR A 504 -4.50 0.44 -63.85
N ALA A 505 -5.13 1.58 -63.65
CA ALA A 505 -5.22 2.21 -62.34
C ALA A 505 -5.95 1.32 -61.33
N GLN A 506 -7.08 0.72 -61.72
CA GLN A 506 -7.84 -0.21 -60.89
C GLN A 506 -7.03 -1.43 -60.50
N ASN A 507 -6.31 -2.05 -61.44
CA ASN A 507 -5.45 -3.20 -61.14
C ASN A 507 -4.33 -2.85 -60.15
N GLY A 508 -3.77 -1.64 -60.24
CA GLY A 508 -2.79 -1.15 -59.25
C GLY A 508 -3.41 -0.96 -57.87
N VAL A 509 -4.63 -0.42 -57.80
CA VAL A 509 -5.39 -0.28 -56.55
C VAL A 509 -5.75 -1.65 -55.95
N ASP A 510 -6.18 -2.61 -56.78
CA ASP A 510 -6.53 -3.96 -56.34
C ASP A 510 -5.30 -4.70 -55.80
N ALA A 511 -4.14 -4.56 -56.46
CA ALA A 511 -2.87 -5.10 -55.99
C ALA A 511 -2.49 -4.51 -54.61
N ASN A 512 -2.51 -3.18 -54.48
CA ASN A 512 -2.22 -2.51 -53.20
C ASN A 512 -3.24 -2.89 -52.12
N THR A 513 -4.52 -3.05 -52.47
CA THR A 513 -5.57 -3.50 -51.54
C THR A 513 -5.29 -4.92 -51.05
N GLY A 514 -4.82 -5.80 -51.93
CA GLY A 514 -4.38 -7.15 -51.56
C GLY A 514 -3.17 -7.16 -50.63
N GLU A 515 -2.17 -6.31 -50.88
CA GLU A 515 -1.02 -6.12 -49.98
C GLU A 515 -1.46 -5.60 -48.61
N ILE A 516 -2.31 -4.57 -48.57
CA ILE A 516 -2.87 -4.01 -47.33
C ILE A 516 -3.65 -5.08 -46.56
N THR A 517 -4.48 -5.88 -47.24
CA THR A 517 -5.25 -6.96 -46.60
C THR A 517 -4.32 -8.02 -45.99
N THR A 518 -3.20 -8.31 -46.65
CA THR A 518 -2.17 -9.24 -46.15
C THR A 518 -1.46 -8.66 -44.93
N ILE A 519 -1.10 -7.38 -44.97
CA ILE A 519 -0.51 -6.65 -43.84
C ILE A 519 -1.47 -6.64 -42.65
N ASP A 520 -2.75 -6.33 -42.88
CA ASP A 520 -3.79 -6.28 -41.83
C ASP A 520 -4.00 -7.65 -41.18
N SER A 521 -4.04 -8.72 -41.98
CA SER A 521 -4.09 -10.10 -41.46
C SER A 521 -2.88 -10.45 -40.61
N THR A 522 -1.69 -9.98 -41.01
CA THR A 522 -0.45 -10.17 -40.25
C THR A 522 -0.48 -9.37 -38.94
N LEU A 523 -0.99 -8.14 -38.98
CA LEU A 523 -1.14 -7.27 -37.81
C LEU A 523 -2.11 -7.87 -36.79
N ILE A 524 -3.26 -8.39 -37.23
CA ILE A 524 -4.22 -9.09 -36.37
C ILE A 524 -3.58 -10.30 -35.68
N THR A 525 -2.75 -11.06 -36.41
CA THR A 525 -2.01 -12.20 -35.85
C THR A 525 -1.04 -11.73 -34.76
N ILE A 526 -0.25 -10.69 -35.04
CA ILE A 526 0.68 -10.09 -34.07
C ILE A 526 -0.07 -9.57 -32.84
N GLN A 527 -1.21 -8.89 -33.01
CA GLN A 527 -2.02 -8.40 -31.91
C GLN A 527 -2.55 -9.54 -31.03
N THR A 528 -2.94 -10.66 -31.65
CA THR A 528 -3.38 -11.86 -30.94
C THR A 528 -2.24 -12.47 -30.12
N ASP A 529 -1.06 -12.60 -30.72
CA ASP A 529 0.14 -13.10 -30.05
C ASP A 529 0.55 -12.19 -28.87
N VAL A 530 0.54 -10.87 -29.07
CA VAL A 530 0.81 -9.88 -28.02
C VAL A 530 -0.20 -9.99 -26.88
N GLY A 531 -1.50 -10.15 -27.18
CA GLY A 531 -2.53 -10.37 -26.16
C GLY A 531 -2.31 -11.67 -25.36
N GLY A 532 -1.87 -12.74 -26.03
CA GLY A 532 -1.46 -14.00 -25.39
C GLY A 532 -0.26 -13.82 -24.46
N LEU A 533 0.75 -13.06 -24.90
CA LEU A 533 1.92 -12.71 -24.08
C LEU A 533 1.52 -11.86 -22.86
N GLN A 534 0.66 -10.85 -23.03
CA GLN A 534 0.15 -10.04 -21.92
C GLN A 534 -0.58 -10.87 -20.86
N THR A 535 -1.39 -11.84 -21.31
CA THR A 535 -2.08 -12.79 -20.41
C THR A 535 -1.07 -13.67 -19.65
N THR A 536 -0.04 -14.15 -20.35
CA THR A 536 1.04 -14.95 -19.73
C THR A 536 1.81 -14.13 -18.70
N VAL A 537 2.15 -12.88 -19.01
CA VAL A 537 2.83 -11.95 -18.10
C VAL A 537 1.97 -11.69 -16.85
N SER A 538 0.66 -11.43 -17.02
CA SER A 538 -0.24 -11.24 -15.88
C SER A 538 -0.30 -12.48 -14.98
N SER A 539 -0.37 -13.67 -15.58
CA SER A 539 -0.35 -14.93 -14.80
C SER A 539 0.98 -15.13 -14.05
N ILE A 540 2.10 -14.68 -14.61
CA ILE A 540 3.40 -14.73 -13.92
C ILE A 540 3.42 -13.73 -12.76
N ASP A 541 2.89 -12.52 -12.97
CA ASP A 541 2.78 -11.49 -11.93
C ASP A 541 1.93 -11.98 -10.75
N ASP A 542 0.78 -12.61 -11.02
CA ASP A 542 -0.05 -13.26 -10.00
C ASP A 542 0.73 -14.36 -9.25
N GLN A 543 1.51 -15.18 -9.95
CA GLN A 543 2.33 -16.22 -9.31
C GLN A 543 3.43 -15.63 -8.42
N ILE A 544 4.05 -14.52 -8.84
CA ILE A 544 5.04 -13.79 -8.05
C ILE A 544 4.37 -13.23 -6.80
N SER A 545 3.25 -12.52 -6.92
CA SER A 545 2.50 -11.95 -5.80
C SER A 545 2.10 -13.04 -4.78
N ASN A 546 1.55 -14.17 -5.25
CA ASN A 546 1.21 -15.29 -4.37
C ASN A 546 2.43 -15.89 -3.66
N THR A 547 3.58 -15.91 -4.33
CA THR A 547 4.84 -16.39 -3.74
C THR A 547 5.35 -15.42 -2.68
N GLU A 548 5.28 -14.11 -2.95
CA GLU A 548 5.64 -13.05 -1.99
C GLU A 548 4.75 -13.11 -0.74
N ASP A 549 3.44 -13.23 -0.90
CA ASP A 549 2.49 -13.40 0.20
C ASP A 549 2.78 -14.68 1.01
N GLY A 550 3.08 -15.78 0.33
CA GLY A 550 3.46 -17.04 0.97
C GLY A 550 4.77 -16.93 1.77
N ILE A 551 5.75 -16.19 1.27
CA ILE A 551 7.00 -15.91 1.99
C ILE A 551 6.74 -15.01 3.21
N ALA A 552 5.94 -13.94 3.04
CA ALA A 552 5.59 -13.03 4.12
C ALA A 552 4.87 -13.76 5.27
N LEU A 553 3.92 -14.65 4.95
CA LEU A 553 3.23 -15.47 5.94
C LEU A 553 4.19 -16.41 6.67
N ARG A 554 5.10 -17.07 5.95
CA ARG A 554 6.11 -17.95 6.55
C ARG A 554 7.07 -17.19 7.47
N LEU A 555 7.45 -15.97 7.09
CA LEU A 555 8.30 -15.10 7.90
C LEU A 555 7.58 -14.69 9.18
N SER A 556 6.33 -14.23 9.07
CA SER A 556 5.51 -13.86 10.23
C SER A 556 5.31 -15.05 11.20
N ASN A 557 5.06 -16.24 10.68
CA ASN A 557 4.97 -17.45 11.50
C ASN A 557 6.31 -17.79 12.18
N ALA A 558 7.43 -17.63 11.47
CA ALA A 558 8.76 -17.85 12.02
C ALA A 558 9.07 -16.82 13.12
N GLU A 559 8.76 -15.54 12.90
CA GLU A 559 8.89 -14.47 13.88
C GLU A 559 8.08 -14.78 15.14
N SER A 560 6.80 -15.14 14.99
CA SER A 560 5.95 -15.52 16.13
C SER A 560 6.49 -16.74 16.89
N THR A 561 7.02 -17.74 16.18
CA THR A 561 7.66 -18.91 16.81
C THR A 561 8.93 -18.50 17.57
N ILE A 562 9.75 -17.62 16.99
CA ILE A 562 10.95 -17.08 17.63
C ILE A 562 10.57 -16.28 18.88
N GLU A 563 9.54 -15.44 18.81
CA GLU A 563 9.02 -14.69 19.97
C GLU A 563 8.54 -15.64 21.08
N GLN A 564 7.79 -16.68 20.72
CA GLN A 564 7.34 -17.70 21.67
C GLN A 564 8.51 -18.46 22.31
N HIS A 565 9.50 -18.85 21.51
CA HIS A 565 10.71 -19.50 22.01
C HIS A 565 11.52 -18.57 22.90
N SER A 566 11.67 -17.30 22.51
CA SER A 566 12.34 -16.26 23.30
C SER A 566 11.64 -16.10 24.65
N ALA A 567 10.32 -15.94 24.66
CA ALA A 567 9.52 -15.87 25.88
C ALA A 567 9.69 -17.13 26.74
N SER A 568 9.67 -18.31 26.14
CA SER A 568 9.89 -19.59 26.84
C SER A 568 11.29 -19.72 27.41
N ILE A 569 12.32 -19.22 26.72
CA ILE A 569 13.70 -19.17 27.20
C ILE A 569 13.80 -18.21 28.38
N VAL A 570 13.22 -17.01 28.27
CA VAL A 570 13.17 -16.04 29.37
C VAL A 570 12.51 -16.67 30.58
N THR A 571 11.33 -17.26 30.43
CA THR A 571 10.66 -17.97 31.53
C THR A 571 11.49 -19.12 32.06
N LYS A 572 12.19 -19.90 31.22
CA LYS A 572 13.08 -20.98 31.70
C LYS A 572 14.35 -20.48 32.38
N VAL A 573 14.83 -19.29 32.05
CA VAL A 573 15.99 -18.64 32.68
C VAL A 573 15.56 -18.01 34.00
N GLU A 574 14.41 -17.35 34.05
CA GLU A 574 13.79 -16.83 35.27
C GLU A 574 13.32 -17.95 36.20
N SER A 575 12.76 -19.03 35.64
CA SER A 575 12.43 -20.27 36.35
C SER A 575 13.64 -21.19 36.48
N SER A 576 14.80 -20.80 35.95
CA SER A 576 15.98 -21.63 36.13
C SER A 576 16.19 -21.67 37.63
N THR A 577 16.35 -22.88 38.12
CA THR A 577 16.55 -23.21 39.52
C THR A 577 17.74 -22.49 40.14
N PHE A 578 18.44 -21.59 39.46
CA PHE A 578 19.46 -20.74 40.04
C PHE A 578 18.90 -19.86 41.16
N ASP A 579 17.80 -19.12 40.94
CA ASP A 579 17.22 -18.28 42.01
C ASP A 579 16.58 -19.13 43.11
N GLY A 580 16.02 -20.28 42.74
CA GLY A 580 15.50 -21.28 43.69
C GLY A 580 16.60 -21.91 44.55
N TYR A 581 17.71 -22.34 43.95
CA TYR A 581 18.87 -22.91 44.63
C TYR A 581 19.62 -21.84 45.44
N VAL A 582 19.67 -20.58 44.97
CA VAL A 582 20.22 -19.47 45.75
C VAL A 582 19.34 -19.21 46.96
N SER A 583 18.01 -19.19 46.80
CA SER A 583 17.08 -19.02 47.92
C SER A 583 17.12 -20.20 48.91
N GLU A 584 17.21 -21.44 48.43
CA GLU A 584 17.36 -22.63 49.26
C GLU A 584 18.72 -22.65 49.98
N ASN A 585 19.81 -22.27 49.29
CA ASN A 585 21.12 -22.15 49.90
C ASN A 585 21.17 -21.02 50.92
N ASP A 586 20.54 -19.87 50.67
CA ASP A 586 20.43 -18.77 51.62
C ASP A 586 19.64 -19.19 52.87
N ALA A 587 18.55 -19.94 52.69
CA ALA A 587 17.79 -20.52 53.79
C ALA A 587 18.62 -21.54 54.58
N GLN A 588 19.39 -22.40 53.90
CA GLN A 588 20.31 -23.35 54.53
C GLN A 588 21.46 -22.64 55.26
N PHE A 589 22.03 -21.56 54.70
CA PHE A 589 23.03 -20.75 55.37
C PHE A 589 22.48 -20.05 56.60
N SER A 590 21.23 -19.56 56.54
CA SER A 590 20.53 -18.99 57.70
C SER A 590 20.27 -20.05 58.79
N ASP A 591 19.93 -21.29 58.43
CA ASP A 591 19.81 -22.40 59.38
C ASP A 591 21.17 -22.74 60.01
N VAL A 592 22.23 -22.79 59.20
CA VAL A 592 23.61 -22.99 59.68
C VAL A 592 24.03 -21.89 60.64
N ASP A 593 23.71 -20.61 60.37
CA ASP A 593 24.00 -19.49 61.26
C ASP A 593 23.25 -19.60 62.59
N THR A 594 21.98 -20.02 62.54
CA THR A 594 21.16 -20.31 63.72
C THR A 594 21.74 -21.46 64.56
N ARG A 595 22.16 -22.54 63.90
CA ARG A 595 22.81 -23.69 64.54
C ARG A 595 24.18 -23.32 65.13
N LEU A 596 24.96 -22.52 64.43
CA LEU A 596 26.24 -22.00 64.92
C LEU A 596 26.03 -21.15 66.18
N THR A 597 25.02 -20.27 66.18
CA THR A 597 24.63 -19.48 67.35
C THR A 597 24.24 -20.37 68.53
N THR A 598 23.47 -21.43 68.28
CA THR A 598 23.06 -22.41 69.31
C THR A 598 24.26 -23.22 69.85
N MET A 599 25.17 -23.62 68.95
CA MET A 599 26.43 -24.27 69.34
C MET A 599 27.31 -23.34 70.17
N GLN A 600 27.41 -22.06 69.81
CA GLN A 600 28.16 -21.06 70.57
C GLN A 600 27.58 -20.93 72.00
N GLN A 601 26.26 -20.82 72.14
CA GLN A 601 25.60 -20.82 73.45
C GLN A 601 25.87 -22.10 74.26
N THR A 602 25.91 -23.26 73.59
CA THR A 602 26.22 -24.54 74.23
C THR A 602 27.69 -24.63 74.66
N VAL A 603 28.62 -24.16 73.83
CA VAL A 603 30.06 -24.06 74.14
C VAL A 603 30.28 -23.08 75.29
N ASP A 604 29.60 -21.94 75.31
CA ASP A 604 29.67 -20.98 76.42
C ASP A 604 29.11 -21.61 77.71
N GLY A 605 28.01 -22.37 77.61
CA GLY A 605 27.47 -23.17 78.72
C GLY A 605 28.42 -24.28 79.20
N LEU A 606 29.12 -24.96 78.27
CA LEU A 606 30.14 -25.96 78.58
C LEU A 606 31.38 -25.31 79.23
N THR A 607 31.77 -24.14 78.76
CA THR A 607 32.88 -23.35 79.31
C THR A 607 32.55 -22.89 80.73
N LEU A 608 31.30 -22.46 80.98
CA LEU A 608 30.82 -22.14 82.33
C LEU A 608 30.77 -23.36 83.25
N SER A 609 30.44 -24.55 82.74
CA SER A 609 30.41 -25.78 83.53
C SER A 609 31.81 -26.36 83.79
N ILE A 610 32.78 -26.15 82.88
CA ILE A 610 34.21 -26.44 83.08
C ILE A 610 34.87 -25.44 84.04
N SER A 611 34.37 -24.21 84.13
CA SER A 611 34.85 -23.19 85.09
C SER A 611 34.33 -23.37 86.53
N ARG A 612 33.40 -24.30 86.77
CA ARG A 612 32.74 -24.51 88.09
C ARG A 612 33.50 -25.44 89.05
N THR A 613 34.67 -25.96 88.67
CA THR A 613 35.45 -26.97 89.43
C THR A 613 36.64 -26.42 90.22
N GLY A 614 36.75 -25.10 90.43
CA GLY A 614 37.94 -24.47 91.03
C GLY A 614 37.75 -23.70 92.36
N TYR A 615 36.54 -23.61 92.91
CA TYR A 615 36.29 -22.86 94.15
C TYR A 615 36.45 -23.75 95.39
N ARG A 616 37.08 -23.23 96.45
CA ARG A 616 37.34 -23.95 97.72
C ARG A 616 36.56 -23.30 98.86
N ASN A 617 35.82 -24.09 99.64
CA ASN A 617 35.14 -23.62 100.85
C ASN A 617 36.02 -23.80 102.09
N LEU A 618 36.35 -22.68 102.75
CA LEU A 618 37.19 -22.67 103.95
C LEU A 618 36.43 -23.03 105.23
N LEU A 619 35.10 -23.14 105.16
CA LEU A 619 34.25 -23.54 106.28
C LEU A 619 33.92 -25.02 106.25
N LYS A 620 34.03 -25.67 107.41
CA LYS A 620 33.73 -27.08 107.67
C LYS A 620 32.27 -27.29 108.06
N ASN A 621 31.66 -28.34 107.54
CA ASN A 621 30.26 -28.70 107.73
C ASN A 621 29.32 -27.50 107.62
N SER A 622 29.56 -26.67 106.62
CA SER A 622 29.00 -25.32 106.48
C SER A 622 27.50 -25.26 106.14
N ALA A 623 26.83 -26.41 106.10
CA ALA A 623 25.39 -26.53 105.95
C ALA A 623 24.75 -27.46 107.00
N GLY A 624 25.48 -27.87 108.04
CA GLY A 624 24.93 -28.69 109.12
C GLY A 624 24.65 -30.15 108.74
N ARG A 625 25.21 -30.66 107.64
CA ARG A 625 25.00 -32.05 107.19
C ARG A 625 25.50 -33.09 108.18
N ASN A 626 26.61 -32.83 108.87
CA ASN A 626 27.16 -33.69 109.91
C ASN A 626 26.87 -33.13 111.32
N GLY A 627 25.64 -32.66 111.54
CA GLY A 627 25.22 -32.08 112.81
C GLY A 627 25.99 -30.79 113.14
N LEU A 628 26.38 -30.62 114.41
CA LEU A 628 27.04 -29.41 114.91
C LEU A 628 28.53 -29.61 115.24
N THR A 629 29.13 -30.73 114.81
CA THR A 629 30.47 -31.19 115.23
C THR A 629 31.59 -30.14 115.10
N PHE A 630 31.51 -29.22 114.13
CA PHE A 630 32.51 -28.19 113.85
C PHE A 630 32.06 -26.77 114.20
N TRP A 631 30.93 -26.63 114.89
CA TRP A 631 30.31 -25.34 115.16
C TRP A 631 30.12 -25.16 116.67
N SER A 632 30.64 -24.05 117.20
CA SER A 632 30.33 -23.61 118.56
C SER A 632 28.96 -22.92 118.55
N THR A 633 28.07 -23.31 119.46
CA THR A 633 26.71 -22.79 119.50
C THR A 633 26.39 -22.11 120.83
N THR A 634 25.54 -21.09 120.78
CA THR A 634 24.90 -20.47 121.95
C THR A 634 23.39 -20.48 121.71
N GLY A 635 22.59 -20.79 122.72
CA GLY A 635 21.15 -20.99 122.54
C GLY A 635 20.80 -22.38 121.99
N THR A 636 19.69 -22.49 121.27
CA THR A 636 19.19 -23.76 120.73
C THR A 636 19.40 -23.81 119.22
N VAL A 637 20.32 -24.66 118.77
CA VAL A 637 20.61 -24.89 117.36
C VAL A 637 20.47 -26.38 117.06
N THR A 638 19.80 -26.71 115.96
CA THR A 638 19.72 -28.07 115.40
C THR A 638 20.01 -28.02 113.90
N THR A 639 19.98 -29.16 113.21
CA THR A 639 20.14 -29.22 111.76
C THR A 639 18.90 -29.84 111.13
N VAL A 640 18.56 -29.41 109.92
CA VAL A 640 17.37 -29.86 109.19
C VAL A 640 17.72 -30.21 107.74
N SER A 641 17.11 -31.27 107.23
CA SER A 641 17.17 -31.68 105.83
C SER A 641 15.77 -32.12 105.40
N ASN A 642 15.06 -31.29 104.65
CA ASN A 642 13.66 -31.50 104.25
C ASN A 642 13.41 -30.99 102.81
N THR A 643 12.15 -31.02 102.36
CA THR A 643 11.78 -30.57 101.01
C THR A 643 12.11 -29.09 100.76
N ASP A 644 12.06 -28.25 101.79
CA ASP A 644 12.38 -26.82 101.65
C ASP A 644 13.88 -26.63 101.40
N THR A 645 14.74 -27.28 102.20
CA THR A 645 16.18 -27.22 101.96
C THR A 645 16.56 -27.88 100.62
N SER A 646 15.93 -28.98 100.21
CA SER A 646 16.23 -29.62 98.92
C SER A 646 15.84 -28.78 97.70
N ASN A 647 14.82 -27.93 97.82
CA ASN A 647 14.36 -27.10 96.71
C ASN A 647 15.11 -25.78 96.60
N ASN A 648 15.65 -25.26 97.71
CA ASN A 648 16.16 -23.90 97.78
C ASN A 648 17.65 -23.78 98.13
N THR A 649 18.33 -24.88 98.46
CA THR A 649 19.76 -24.88 98.83
C THR A 649 20.51 -25.91 97.99
N VAL A 650 21.78 -25.62 97.66
CA VAL A 650 22.67 -26.56 96.98
C VAL A 650 23.05 -27.71 97.91
N SER A 651 23.17 -27.42 99.21
CA SER A 651 23.52 -28.39 100.23
C SER A 651 22.36 -29.30 100.66
N ASN A 652 21.12 -29.09 100.25
CA ASN A 652 19.93 -29.80 100.74
C ASN A 652 19.77 -29.86 102.27
N SER A 653 20.50 -29.03 103.04
CA SER A 653 20.54 -29.07 104.51
C SER A 653 20.76 -27.67 105.08
N ALA A 654 20.35 -27.43 106.32
CA ALA A 654 20.52 -26.13 106.97
C ALA A 654 20.68 -26.27 108.49
N PHE A 655 21.31 -25.27 109.11
CA PHE A 655 21.21 -25.03 110.55
C PHE A 655 19.85 -24.40 110.86
N LEU A 656 19.10 -24.99 111.78
CA LEU A 656 17.90 -24.40 112.38
C LEU A 656 18.30 -23.76 113.70
N MET A 657 18.32 -22.43 113.72
CA MET A 657 18.70 -21.63 114.88
C MET A 657 17.43 -21.03 115.50
N ALA A 658 17.15 -21.31 116.77
CA ALA A 658 16.05 -20.64 117.48
C ALA A 658 16.39 -19.15 117.70
N ALA A 659 15.39 -18.35 118.07
CA ALA A 659 15.60 -16.94 118.42
C ALA A 659 16.68 -16.79 119.51
N ASP A 660 17.50 -15.74 119.38
CA ASP A 660 18.63 -15.42 120.24
C ASP A 660 19.74 -16.49 120.29
N SER A 661 19.82 -17.33 119.26
CA SER A 661 20.88 -18.33 119.11
C SER A 661 22.02 -17.83 118.23
N ALA A 662 23.19 -18.43 118.40
CA ALA A 662 24.39 -18.14 117.62
C ALA A 662 25.09 -19.43 117.17
N ILE A 663 25.66 -19.40 115.98
CA ILE A 663 26.63 -20.40 115.50
C ILE A 663 27.94 -19.70 115.16
N SER A 664 29.07 -20.35 115.48
CA SER A 664 30.41 -19.81 115.22
C SER A 664 31.39 -20.91 114.84
N GLN A 665 32.29 -20.61 113.91
CA GLN A 665 33.37 -21.53 113.52
C GLN A 665 34.67 -20.77 113.27
N ASP A 666 35.75 -21.31 113.81
CA ASP A 666 37.12 -20.91 113.48
C ASP A 666 37.57 -21.56 112.18
N PHE A 667 38.19 -20.79 111.30
CA PHE A 667 38.77 -21.27 110.07
C PHE A 667 40.08 -20.53 109.74
N SER A 668 40.94 -21.21 108.98
CA SER A 668 42.24 -20.69 108.57
C SER A 668 42.12 -19.86 107.31
N LEU A 669 42.81 -18.72 107.28
CA LEU A 669 42.88 -17.83 106.13
C LEU A 669 44.33 -17.55 105.75
N LYS A 670 44.56 -17.20 104.48
CA LYS A 670 45.82 -16.57 104.07
C LYS A 670 45.85 -15.14 104.60
N PHE A 671 46.97 -14.71 105.17
CA PHE A 671 47.12 -13.35 105.70
C PHE A 671 47.09 -12.30 104.57
N ASN A 672 46.38 -11.18 104.78
CA ASN A 672 46.31 -10.03 103.87
C ASN A 672 45.79 -10.35 102.46
N THR A 673 44.80 -11.22 102.35
CA THR A 673 44.11 -11.53 101.08
C THR A 673 42.63 -11.18 101.16
N ALA A 674 42.07 -10.78 100.01
CA ALA A 674 40.62 -10.59 99.88
C ALA A 674 39.94 -11.96 99.96
N HIS A 675 38.83 -12.02 100.67
CA HIS A 675 37.94 -13.16 100.75
C HIS A 675 36.51 -12.72 100.49
N THR A 676 35.76 -13.61 99.88
CA THR A 676 34.32 -13.46 99.70
C THR A 676 33.66 -14.55 100.52
N ALA A 677 32.60 -14.19 101.20
CA ALA A 677 31.77 -15.14 101.89
C ALA A 677 30.31 -14.91 101.55
N SER A 678 29.55 -15.99 101.56
CA SER A 678 28.13 -15.96 101.26
C SER A 678 27.41 -17.03 102.02
N LEU A 679 26.12 -16.81 102.20
CA LEU A 679 25.21 -17.77 102.80
C LEU A 679 23.81 -17.60 102.22
N LEU A 680 23.00 -18.63 102.40
CA LEU A 680 21.55 -18.57 102.26
C LEU A 680 20.93 -18.59 103.64
N PHE A 681 19.99 -17.70 103.91
CA PHE A 681 19.18 -17.82 105.11
C PHE A 681 17.70 -17.55 104.84
N ARG A 682 16.85 -18.04 105.72
CA ARG A 682 15.40 -17.82 105.69
C ARG A 682 14.91 -17.65 107.13
N ALA A 683 14.16 -16.60 107.42
CA ALA A 683 13.55 -16.44 108.74
C ALA A 683 12.17 -17.10 108.81
N SER A 684 11.78 -17.54 110.01
CA SER A 684 10.44 -18.10 110.26
C SER A 684 9.33 -17.03 110.23
N GLY A 685 9.68 -15.75 110.37
CA GLY A 685 8.77 -14.61 110.34
C GLY A 685 9.48 -13.30 109.98
N SER A 686 8.70 -12.24 109.80
CA SER A 686 9.23 -10.90 109.49
C SER A 686 9.56 -10.08 110.76
N GLY A 687 10.48 -9.12 110.64
CA GLY A 687 10.81 -8.18 111.72
C GLY A 687 11.88 -8.65 112.72
N GLY A 688 12.62 -9.73 112.43
CA GLY A 688 13.80 -10.14 113.18
C GLY A 688 15.09 -9.53 112.63
N THR A 689 16.20 -9.76 113.33
CA THR A 689 17.54 -9.34 112.93
C THR A 689 18.44 -10.54 112.68
N VAL A 690 19.28 -10.48 111.65
CA VAL A 690 20.33 -11.48 111.35
C VAL A 690 21.63 -10.74 111.10
N THR A 691 22.63 -11.06 111.91
CA THR A 691 23.95 -10.44 111.85
C THR A 691 25.00 -11.50 111.61
N VAL A 692 25.88 -11.27 110.64
CA VAL A 692 27.09 -12.06 110.40
C VAL A 692 28.28 -11.20 110.80
N SER A 693 29.05 -11.68 111.76
CA SER A 693 30.27 -11.03 112.21
C SER A 693 31.49 -11.92 111.96
N ILE A 694 32.65 -11.28 111.87
CA ILE A 694 33.94 -11.96 111.83
C ILE A 694 34.84 -11.40 112.94
N THR A 695 35.48 -12.30 113.67
CA THR A 695 36.46 -11.98 114.70
C THR A 695 37.87 -12.26 114.17
N GLN A 696 38.71 -11.22 114.14
CA GLN A 696 40.09 -11.30 113.68
C GLN A 696 41.01 -10.58 114.67
N ASN A 697 42.15 -11.17 115.04
CA ASN A 697 43.08 -10.62 116.05
C ASN A 697 42.42 -10.19 117.38
N GLY A 698 41.36 -10.88 117.80
CA GLY A 698 40.63 -10.59 119.03
C GLY A 698 39.59 -9.47 118.94
N ALA A 699 39.37 -8.87 117.76
CA ALA A 699 38.34 -7.86 117.52
C ALA A 699 37.22 -8.39 116.62
N GLU A 700 35.96 -8.21 117.02
CA GLU A 700 34.77 -8.60 116.26
C GLU A 700 34.30 -7.44 115.35
N SER A 701 33.99 -7.74 114.10
CA SER A 701 33.50 -6.79 113.09
C SER A 701 32.29 -7.35 112.35
N VAL A 702 31.27 -6.54 112.10
CA VAL A 702 30.05 -6.98 111.41
C VAL A 702 30.29 -6.95 109.90
N LEU A 703 30.07 -8.07 109.22
CA LEU A 703 30.16 -8.23 107.77
C LEU A 703 28.80 -8.05 107.08
N TYR A 704 27.73 -8.42 107.76
CA TYR A 704 26.36 -8.32 107.27
C TYR A 704 25.42 -8.05 108.44
N ASP A 705 24.48 -7.14 108.27
CA ASP A 705 23.46 -6.81 109.27
C ASP A 705 22.13 -6.57 108.58
N ASN A 706 21.21 -7.54 108.69
CA ASN A 706 19.83 -7.37 108.25
C ASN A 706 18.95 -7.08 109.47
N THR A 707 18.42 -5.86 109.54
CA THR A 707 17.58 -5.42 110.65
C THR A 707 16.07 -5.70 110.46
N ASN A 708 15.67 -6.32 109.35
CA ASN A 708 14.28 -6.67 109.06
C ASN A 708 14.17 -7.87 108.12
N THR A 709 14.22 -9.08 108.68
CA THR A 709 14.17 -10.34 107.91
C THR A 709 12.84 -10.54 107.17
N GLY A 710 12.90 -11.24 106.01
CA GLY A 710 11.74 -11.77 105.28
C GLY A 710 11.58 -13.28 105.45
N THR A 711 10.49 -13.84 104.91
CA THR A 711 10.15 -15.28 105.03
C THR A 711 10.64 -16.16 103.88
N ASP A 712 11.20 -15.55 102.82
CA ASP A 712 11.78 -16.25 101.68
C ASP A 712 13.28 -16.52 101.90
N TRP A 713 13.85 -17.44 101.12
CA TRP A 713 15.30 -17.67 101.12
C TRP A 713 16.03 -16.47 100.51
N GLU A 714 16.95 -15.90 101.28
CA GLU A 714 17.76 -14.75 100.91
C GLU A 714 19.22 -15.20 100.75
N PHE A 715 19.77 -15.05 99.53
CA PHE A 715 21.19 -15.23 99.28
C PHE A 715 21.92 -13.93 99.57
N VAL A 716 22.90 -13.98 100.46
CA VAL A 716 23.68 -12.81 100.84
C VAL A 716 25.16 -13.07 100.64
N THR A 717 25.87 -12.04 100.20
CA THR A 717 27.30 -12.07 99.98
C THR A 717 27.95 -10.86 100.63
N PHE A 718 29.13 -11.10 101.18
CA PHE A 718 29.93 -10.14 101.92
C PHE A 718 31.40 -10.38 101.58
N SER A 719 32.19 -9.32 101.57
CA SER A 719 33.62 -9.40 101.29
C SER A 719 34.41 -8.79 102.44
N PHE A 720 35.56 -9.37 102.73
CA PHE A 720 36.43 -8.90 103.79
C PHE A 720 37.89 -9.21 103.45
N HIS A 721 38.81 -8.44 104.04
CA HIS A 721 40.24 -8.74 103.99
C HIS A 721 40.67 -9.43 105.28
N SER A 722 41.53 -10.43 105.17
CA SER A 722 42.09 -11.14 106.33
C SER A 722 43.18 -10.30 107.02
N LEU A 723 42.99 -10.02 108.30
CA LEU A 723 43.93 -9.32 109.18
C LEU A 723 44.68 -10.28 110.12
N GLY A 724 44.33 -11.57 110.12
CA GLY A 724 44.99 -12.65 110.85
C GLY A 724 44.97 -13.96 110.05
N THR A 725 45.63 -15.00 110.57
CA THR A 725 45.70 -16.32 109.91
C THR A 725 44.62 -17.29 110.39
N VAL A 726 43.94 -16.98 111.50
CA VAL A 726 42.78 -17.70 112.03
C VAL A 726 41.71 -16.66 112.34
N CYS A 727 40.48 -16.91 111.88
CA CYS A 727 39.35 -16.03 112.08
C CYS A 727 38.12 -16.86 112.48
N SER A 728 37.22 -16.25 113.25
CA SER A 728 35.93 -16.86 113.59
C SER A 728 34.82 -16.16 112.83
N ILE A 729 34.03 -16.88 112.05
CA ILE A 729 32.76 -16.37 111.52
C ILE A 729 31.68 -16.71 112.54
N LYS A 730 30.81 -15.76 112.82
CA LYS A 730 29.71 -15.90 113.78
C LYS A 730 28.44 -15.36 113.16
N ILE A 731 27.36 -16.09 113.36
CA ILE A 731 26.02 -15.71 112.92
C ILE A 731 25.13 -15.67 114.14
N THR A 732 24.41 -14.57 114.31
CA THR A 732 23.43 -14.35 115.39
C THR A 732 22.10 -13.93 114.80
N ALA A 733 21.01 -14.40 115.39
CA ALA A 733 19.67 -14.00 114.97
C ALA A 733 18.75 -13.74 116.16
N SER A 734 17.91 -12.70 116.09
CA SER A 734 16.89 -12.40 117.11
C SER A 734 15.54 -13.09 116.85
N ILE A 735 15.46 -13.89 115.80
CA ILE A 735 14.30 -14.70 115.41
C ILE A 735 14.79 -16.09 114.98
N GLU A 736 13.91 -17.08 114.94
CA GLU A 736 14.26 -18.39 114.40
C GLU A 736 14.58 -18.29 112.90
N ILE A 737 15.73 -18.84 112.49
CA ILE A 737 16.20 -18.84 111.11
C ILE A 737 16.72 -20.20 110.67
N LEU A 738 16.63 -20.46 109.38
CA LEU A 738 17.41 -21.46 108.67
C LEU A 738 18.63 -20.78 108.05
N VAL A 739 19.82 -21.35 108.23
CA VAL A 739 21.06 -20.91 107.60
C VAL A 739 21.69 -22.08 106.85
N SER A 740 22.00 -21.87 105.59
CA SER A 740 22.53 -22.89 104.70
C SER A 740 23.56 -22.30 103.74
N ASP A 741 24.23 -23.18 103.00
CA ASP A 741 25.13 -22.85 101.91
C ASP A 741 26.20 -21.82 102.30
N LEU A 742 26.71 -21.89 103.54
CA LEU A 742 27.80 -21.02 104.00
C LEU A 742 29.08 -21.35 103.24
N ILE A 743 29.65 -20.36 102.59
CA ILE A 743 30.97 -20.49 101.98
C ILE A 743 31.81 -19.27 102.32
N VAL A 744 33.06 -19.53 102.66
CA VAL A 744 34.12 -18.50 102.65
C VAL A 744 35.16 -18.98 101.65
N SER A 745 35.47 -18.16 100.66
CA SER A 745 36.42 -18.48 99.59
C SER A 745 37.49 -17.40 99.43
N GLU A 746 38.68 -17.80 99.01
CA GLU A 746 39.76 -16.87 98.66
C GLU A 746 39.41 -16.09 97.39
N GLY A 747 39.64 -14.78 97.38
CA GLY A 747 39.43 -13.89 96.24
C GLY A 747 38.16 -13.04 96.32
N THR A 748 37.93 -12.27 95.26
CA THR A 748 36.84 -11.28 95.15
C THR A 748 35.63 -11.79 94.38
N ASN A 749 35.70 -13.02 93.84
CA ASN A 749 34.60 -13.61 93.08
C ASN A 749 33.61 -14.28 94.04
N ILE A 750 32.32 -14.09 93.78
CA ILE A 750 31.25 -14.80 94.48
C ILE A 750 31.34 -16.27 94.07
N ALA A 751 31.71 -17.13 95.02
CA ALA A 751 31.78 -18.57 94.81
C ALA A 751 30.40 -19.22 95.06
N PRO A 752 29.92 -20.14 94.21
CA PRO A 752 28.79 -20.98 94.57
C PRO A 752 29.17 -21.88 95.76
N TRP A 753 28.20 -22.22 96.62
CA TRP A 753 28.47 -23.12 97.74
C TRP A 753 28.99 -24.48 97.26
N VAL A 754 30.10 -24.91 97.87
CA VAL A 754 30.68 -26.24 97.75
C VAL A 754 31.03 -26.74 99.15
N GLN A 755 31.18 -28.06 99.31
CA GLN A 755 31.69 -28.64 100.55
C GLN A 755 33.15 -28.23 100.76
N SER A 756 33.63 -28.26 102.01
CA SER A 756 35.06 -28.04 102.27
C SER A 756 35.91 -29.09 101.55
N ASP A 757 37.09 -28.73 101.07
CA ASP A 757 38.00 -29.67 100.40
C ASP A 757 38.41 -30.85 101.32
N GLU A 758 38.26 -30.70 102.63
CA GLU A 758 38.54 -31.72 103.64
C GLU A 758 37.32 -32.58 104.01
N GLU A 759 36.20 -32.43 103.31
CA GLU A 759 34.92 -33.05 103.66
C GLU A 759 34.15 -33.58 102.43
N LEU A 760 33.50 -34.73 102.59
CA LEU A 760 32.51 -35.25 101.65
C LEU A 760 31.29 -35.73 102.44
N TYR A 761 30.18 -35.01 102.33
CA TYR A 761 28.92 -35.35 103.01
C TYR A 761 27.82 -35.70 102.02
N THR A 762 27.34 -36.94 102.10
CA THR A 762 26.13 -37.43 101.44
C THR A 762 25.21 -38.04 102.48
N THR A 763 23.99 -38.41 102.09
CA THR A 763 23.00 -38.98 103.01
C THR A 763 23.49 -40.24 103.74
N ASN A 764 24.33 -41.05 103.11
CA ASN A 764 24.78 -42.35 103.62
C ASN A 764 26.31 -42.43 103.83
N PHE A 765 27.05 -41.38 103.47
CA PHE A 765 28.51 -41.38 103.48
C PHE A 765 29.02 -40.03 103.95
N ILE A 766 29.85 -40.05 104.98
CA ILE A 766 30.49 -38.88 105.60
C ILE A 766 31.98 -39.19 105.62
N ALA A 767 32.78 -38.41 104.91
CA ALA A 767 34.24 -38.41 105.04
C ALA A 767 34.66 -37.04 105.52
N ASP A 768 35.30 -36.95 106.67
CA ASP A 768 35.85 -35.69 107.17
C ASP A 768 37.07 -35.96 108.07
N SER A 769 37.60 -34.90 108.70
CA SER A 769 38.73 -35.02 109.62
C SER A 769 38.51 -35.94 110.84
N THR A 770 37.27 -36.35 111.14
CA THR A 770 36.98 -37.34 112.18
C THR A 770 37.07 -38.79 111.69
N GLY A 771 37.03 -39.00 110.36
CA GLY A 771 37.14 -40.31 109.73
C GLY A 771 36.14 -40.52 108.59
N LEU A 772 36.03 -41.78 108.17
CA LEU A 772 35.07 -42.27 107.17
C LEU A 772 33.90 -42.95 107.88
N THR A 773 32.72 -42.37 107.80
CA THR A 773 31.48 -42.97 108.26
C THR A 773 30.62 -43.40 107.09
N ILE A 774 30.18 -44.66 107.09
CA ILE A 774 29.20 -45.19 106.15
C ILE A 774 28.01 -45.69 106.96
N GLY A 775 26.82 -45.19 106.63
CA GLY A 775 25.56 -45.59 107.25
C GLY A 775 24.49 -45.83 106.20
N SER A 776 23.38 -46.44 106.59
CA SER A 776 22.19 -46.55 105.74
C SER A 776 21.00 -45.93 106.43
N ASN A 777 20.14 -45.25 105.67
CA ASN A 777 18.84 -44.80 106.17
C ASN A 777 17.83 -45.95 106.33
N THR A 778 18.12 -47.13 105.78
CA THR A 778 17.22 -48.29 105.78
C THR A 778 17.62 -49.37 106.79
N THR A 779 18.82 -49.29 107.37
CA THR A 779 19.30 -50.21 108.40
C THR A 779 19.83 -49.41 109.58
N ASP A 780 19.77 -49.97 110.78
CA ASP A 780 20.30 -49.35 112.00
C ASP A 780 21.84 -49.50 112.11
N MET A 781 22.53 -49.84 111.02
CA MET A 781 23.97 -50.11 111.04
C MET A 781 24.80 -48.93 110.54
N LYS A 782 25.90 -48.65 111.23
CA LYS A 782 26.89 -47.63 110.88
C LYS A 782 28.30 -48.17 111.05
N ALA A 783 29.15 -48.01 110.03
CA ALA A 783 30.58 -48.24 110.13
C ALA A 783 31.30 -46.89 110.22
N HIS A 784 32.25 -46.76 111.14
CA HIS A 784 33.09 -45.58 111.31
C HIS A 784 34.56 -46.00 111.34
N ILE A 785 35.37 -45.38 110.49
CA ILE A 785 36.80 -45.63 110.38
C ILE A 785 37.50 -44.33 110.69
N SER A 786 38.16 -44.24 111.85
CA SER A 786 38.99 -43.10 112.23
C SER A 786 40.46 -43.48 112.24
N THR A 787 41.34 -42.51 112.49
CA THR A 787 42.76 -42.77 112.78
C THR A 787 42.97 -43.56 114.09
N SER A 788 41.92 -43.71 114.89
CA SER A 788 41.99 -44.27 116.24
C SER A 788 41.38 -45.67 116.33
N ALA A 789 40.37 -45.98 115.50
CA ALA A 789 39.67 -47.26 115.52
C ALA A 789 38.86 -47.53 114.24
N PHE A 790 38.60 -48.82 113.96
CA PHE A 790 37.54 -49.26 113.06
C PHE A 790 36.35 -49.78 113.89
N GLU A 791 35.22 -49.10 113.77
CA GLU A 791 34.05 -49.32 114.61
C GLU A 791 32.81 -49.65 113.76
N ILE A 792 32.02 -50.63 114.19
CA ILE A 792 30.70 -50.91 113.62
C ILE A 792 29.67 -50.86 114.75
N PHE A 793 28.67 -50.00 114.54
CA PHE A 793 27.56 -49.76 115.43
C PHE A 793 26.27 -50.37 114.88
N ARG A 794 25.37 -50.76 115.77
CA ARG A 794 23.97 -51.04 115.49
C ARG A 794 23.10 -50.20 116.43
N GLY A 795 22.43 -49.17 115.93
CA GLY A 795 21.95 -48.05 116.73
C GLY A 795 23.15 -47.35 117.38
N ASP A 796 23.05 -47.07 118.68
CA ASP A 796 24.17 -46.53 119.47
C ASP A 796 25.07 -47.63 120.07
N ASP A 797 24.74 -48.92 119.86
CA ASP A 797 25.51 -50.04 120.42
C ASP A 797 26.73 -50.38 119.54
N LEU A 798 27.94 -50.23 120.09
CA LEU A 798 29.19 -50.68 119.48
C LEU A 798 29.24 -52.22 119.43
N ARG A 799 29.27 -52.78 118.21
CA ARG A 799 29.27 -54.23 117.94
C ARG A 799 30.66 -54.77 117.62
N ILE A 800 31.41 -54.01 116.83
CA ILE A 800 32.79 -54.33 116.44
C ILE A 800 33.62 -53.10 116.72
N ASN A 801 34.74 -53.27 117.41
CA ASN A 801 35.77 -52.25 117.57
C ASN A 801 37.12 -52.90 117.33
N VAL A 802 37.90 -52.36 116.42
CA VAL A 802 39.28 -52.73 116.16
C VAL A 802 40.13 -51.49 116.43
N ALA A 803 40.78 -51.45 117.59
CA ALA A 803 41.63 -50.35 118.03
C ALA A 803 43.04 -50.86 118.40
N PRO A 804 44.07 -49.99 118.42
CA PRO A 804 45.44 -50.40 118.75
C PRO A 804 45.61 -51.02 120.14
N ASP A 805 44.71 -50.72 121.07
CA ASP A 805 44.69 -51.20 122.45
C ASP A 805 43.84 -52.48 122.65
N GLY A 806 43.13 -52.93 121.61
CA GLY A 806 42.40 -54.20 121.62
C GLY A 806 41.28 -54.28 120.58
N THR A 807 40.88 -55.51 120.26
CA THR A 807 39.73 -55.78 119.39
C THR A 807 38.57 -56.35 120.20
N ARG A 808 37.39 -55.75 120.06
CA ARG A 808 36.14 -56.20 120.70
C ARG A 808 35.14 -56.61 119.63
N LEU A 809 34.70 -57.87 119.68
CA LEU A 809 33.64 -58.40 118.82
C LEU A 809 32.50 -58.95 119.70
N GLN A 810 31.26 -58.53 119.45
CA GLN A 810 30.08 -59.06 120.16
C GLN A 810 29.34 -60.11 119.32
N LYS A 811 28.99 -61.25 119.93
CA LYS A 811 28.22 -62.36 119.34
C LYS A 811 28.85 -62.97 118.07
N THR A 812 30.17 -63.14 118.07
CA THR A 812 30.90 -63.74 116.94
C THR A 812 30.66 -65.25 116.86
N ILE A 813 30.37 -65.74 115.65
CA ILE A 813 30.40 -67.16 115.28
C ILE A 813 31.64 -67.34 114.39
N ILE A 814 32.43 -68.38 114.66
CA ILE A 814 33.61 -68.75 113.85
C ILE A 814 33.29 -70.11 113.25
N GLU A 815 33.26 -70.20 111.92
CA GLU A 815 32.78 -71.39 111.20
C GLU A 815 33.86 -72.47 111.01
N ASP A 816 35.12 -72.07 110.95
CA ASP A 816 36.28 -72.96 110.83
C ASP A 816 37.18 -72.84 112.09
N ASP A 817 38.50 -72.76 111.91
CA ASP A 817 39.47 -72.74 113.01
C ASP A 817 39.79 -71.30 113.49
N LEU A 818 39.66 -71.06 114.80
CA LEU A 818 40.25 -69.88 115.45
C LEU A 818 41.65 -70.23 115.95
N THR A 819 42.68 -69.70 115.30
CA THR A 819 44.04 -69.75 115.85
C THR A 819 44.24 -68.59 116.79
N VAL A 820 44.35 -68.88 118.08
CA VAL A 820 44.64 -67.92 119.14
C VAL A 820 46.12 -67.99 119.52
N GLY A 821 46.74 -66.85 119.84
CA GLY A 821 48.10 -66.78 120.37
C GLY A 821 48.26 -67.35 121.78
N SER A 822 49.03 -66.67 122.63
CA SER A 822 49.31 -67.14 123.99
C SER A 822 48.08 -66.94 124.90
N VAL A 823 47.43 -68.03 125.32
CA VAL A 823 46.30 -67.96 126.26
C VAL A 823 46.83 -67.98 127.70
N LYS A 824 46.36 -67.07 128.56
CA LYS A 824 46.67 -67.05 130.00
C LYS A 824 45.44 -67.50 130.78
N GLU A 825 45.56 -68.59 131.51
CA GLU A 825 44.50 -69.07 132.41
C GLU A 825 44.45 -68.19 133.68
N ILE A 826 43.29 -67.60 133.96
CA ILE A 826 43.03 -66.89 135.22
C ILE A 826 41.96 -67.66 135.99
N VAL A 827 42.38 -68.44 136.99
CA VAL A 827 41.45 -69.15 137.88
C VAL A 827 40.91 -68.16 138.92
N ARG A 828 39.65 -67.75 138.79
CA ARG A 828 38.92 -67.05 139.87
C ARG A 828 38.16 -68.09 140.71
N ALA A 829 38.43 -68.11 142.02
CA ALA A 829 37.79 -69.04 142.92
C ALA A 829 36.26 -68.77 143.00
N GLY A 830 35.47 -69.73 142.52
CA GLY A 830 34.03 -69.82 142.79
C GLY A 830 33.06 -69.55 141.64
N VAL A 831 33.51 -69.13 140.45
CA VAL A 831 32.60 -68.82 139.32
C VAL A 831 33.23 -69.16 137.96
N GLY A 832 33.25 -70.44 137.56
CA GLY A 832 33.60 -70.87 136.19
C GLY A 832 35.00 -70.50 135.69
N VAL A 833 35.43 -71.09 134.58
CA VAL A 833 36.71 -70.74 133.93
C VAL A 833 36.44 -69.66 132.89
N ASP A 834 36.94 -68.45 133.11
CA ASP A 834 36.99 -67.40 132.10
C ASP A 834 38.32 -67.50 131.35
N PHE A 835 38.26 -67.77 130.04
CA PHE A 835 39.42 -67.68 129.16
C PHE A 835 39.56 -66.24 128.66
N VAL A 836 40.60 -65.54 129.14
CA VAL A 836 41.04 -64.28 128.52
C VAL A 836 42.16 -64.62 127.55
N VAL A 837 41.83 -64.52 126.27
CA VAL A 837 42.79 -64.57 125.17
C VAL A 837 43.56 -63.25 125.18
N ILE A 838 44.89 -63.29 125.36
CA ILE A 838 45.78 -62.12 125.35
C ILE A 838 46.20 -61.80 123.91
#